data_AF-A0A1G7VUS0-F1
#
_entry.id   AF-A0A1G7VUS0-F1
#
_cell.length_a   1.000
_cell.length_b   1.000
_cell.length_c   1.000
_cell.angle_alpha   90.00
_cell.angle_beta   90.00
_cell.angle_gamma   90.00
#
_symmetry.space_group_name_H-M   'P 1'
#
loop_
_entity.id
_entity.type
_entity.pdbx_description
1 polymer ?
#
loop_
_entity_poly.entity_id
_entity_poly.type
_entity_poly.pdbx_seq_one_letter_code
_entity_poly.pdbx_strand_id
1 'polypeptide(L)'
;MKIAFLINNAYGIGGTIRATANLSGAFAERGHEVEVVSVNRPQDAPRFAFDPRVTLTPLVDTRAGSPGHEGGHELTRRPTTMFGYSLSEPHTALQDHRIAEHLTGTDADVVIATRPDLNGYLARDGRHGRFLRLGQEHLSLAAHRDQVRADQNAAVLGLDAFLTVSEADAAAYRAALPRARTRILCIPNSVPTPDVAPAGLDSRTIVAAGRLIPVKRYDRLVTAFAKVAAEHPDWTLRLYGRGAQKTALRERIDELGLYDRAFLMGAVSPIETEWAKGAVAAVSSDMESFGMTIVEAMHCGVPVVATDCPHGPAEIITHERDGLLTPLSGDADALADALKRLIADEPLRRRLGAAAREKARAYAPDAIAARYETLFEELTRARRRTLSGAASRVRERLARERRARGPRAGGRGASAPTALAPSSPPGPLALCATATADGGLLVRPGPGGRLPGGPRELLLRLRHDPEGRELRVPVPEGGADRRVPLSRAEHVLPEGRWDCYLVPAGGTAARRWRITARIVEQAALLGREPDVGPHGVSSWIPYTTTDGFLALRTWLRPAHAEVERIHVGRDDQEALTVTATLYGTEAVPPRDARVTATTRSGRAPEIVVPARPTAGAGFTFVLPYAEPVRRGTGEDEPWDLRLTGPGLPAPVPLGRIGGDVADRRRTDVLPATTVGGHRVRPCFTADNALALSVCPETA
;
A
#
# COMPACT_ATOMS: atom_id res chain seq x y z
N MET A 1 -7.37 24.46 -19.39
CA MET A 1 -8.04 25.06 -18.21
C MET A 1 -7.10 24.97 -17.03
N LYS A 2 -7.18 25.91 -16.10
CA LYS A 2 -6.50 25.85 -14.80
C LYS A 2 -7.43 25.24 -13.74
N ILE A 3 -6.98 24.18 -13.07
CA ILE A 3 -7.76 23.43 -12.07
C ILE A 3 -7.04 23.52 -10.73
N ALA A 4 -7.74 24.02 -9.71
CA ALA A 4 -7.22 24.08 -8.34
C ALA A 4 -7.95 23.08 -7.44
N PHE A 5 -7.21 22.23 -6.73
CA PHE A 5 -7.73 21.40 -5.65
C PHE A 5 -7.48 22.10 -4.31
N LEU A 6 -8.53 22.33 -3.52
CA LEU A 6 -8.41 22.83 -2.15
C LEU A 6 -8.54 21.67 -1.17
N ILE A 7 -7.43 21.32 -0.50
CA ILE A 7 -7.35 20.21 0.46
C ILE A 7 -6.78 20.67 1.80
N ASN A 8 -7.20 20.02 2.88
CA ASN A 8 -6.76 20.44 4.23
C ASN A 8 -5.25 20.25 4.45
N ASN A 9 -4.71 19.13 3.96
CA ASN A 9 -3.32 18.75 4.17
C ASN A 9 -2.85 17.77 3.09
N ALA A 10 -1.91 18.17 2.24
CA ALA A 10 -1.27 17.34 1.22
C ALA A 10 -0.18 16.42 1.77
N TYR A 11 0.27 16.64 3.00
CA TYR A 11 1.50 16.07 3.56
C TYR A 11 1.25 14.82 4.43
N GLY A 12 0.00 14.51 4.73
CA GLY A 12 -0.40 13.33 5.50
C GLY A 12 -0.50 12.03 4.68
N ILE A 13 -0.99 10.97 5.31
CA ILE A 13 -1.38 9.71 4.66
C ILE A 13 -2.90 9.58 4.78
N GLY A 14 -3.61 9.49 3.66
CA GLY A 14 -5.06 9.34 3.64
C GLY A 14 -5.61 9.07 2.24
N GLY A 15 -6.82 8.50 2.19
CA GLY A 15 -7.48 8.17 0.92
C GLY A 15 -7.78 9.39 0.06
N THR A 16 -8.26 10.49 0.66
CA THR A 16 -8.50 11.76 -0.02
C THR A 16 -7.23 12.35 -0.62
N ILE A 17 -6.11 12.31 0.11
CA ILE A 17 -4.82 12.83 -0.39
C ILE A 17 -4.35 11.99 -1.59
N ARG A 18 -4.45 10.65 -1.49
CA ARG A 18 -4.11 9.74 -2.59
C ARG A 18 -5.01 9.99 -3.82
N ALA A 19 -6.32 10.06 -3.63
CA ALA A 19 -7.26 10.34 -4.72
C ALA A 19 -6.98 11.69 -5.40
N THR A 20 -6.66 12.72 -4.61
CA THR A 20 -6.26 14.05 -5.13
C THR A 20 -4.96 13.98 -5.91
N ALA A 21 -3.94 13.29 -5.40
CA ALA A 21 -2.66 13.11 -6.10
C ALA A 21 -2.84 12.38 -7.44
N ASN A 22 -3.63 11.31 -7.47
CA ASN A 22 -3.93 10.55 -8.68
C ASN A 22 -4.66 11.41 -9.73
N LEU A 23 -5.73 12.10 -9.31
CA LEU A 23 -6.58 12.87 -10.21
C LEU A 23 -5.89 14.16 -10.71
N SER A 24 -5.16 14.86 -9.84
CA SER A 24 -4.38 16.05 -10.24
C SER A 24 -3.29 15.69 -11.23
N GLY A 25 -2.59 14.56 -11.03
CA GLY A 25 -1.63 14.02 -11.99
C GLY A 25 -2.29 13.74 -13.35
N ALA A 26 -3.44 13.05 -13.35
CA ALA A 26 -4.17 12.76 -14.59
C ALA A 26 -4.60 14.02 -15.35
N PHE A 27 -5.09 15.06 -14.66
CA PHE A 27 -5.40 16.33 -15.31
C PHE A 27 -4.16 17.00 -15.93
N ALA A 28 -3.04 17.01 -15.21
CA ALA A 28 -1.79 17.55 -15.73
C ALA A 28 -1.31 16.76 -16.96
N GLU A 29 -1.53 15.45 -16.95
CA GLU A 29 -1.24 14.54 -18.06
C GLU A 29 -2.08 14.81 -19.30
N ARG A 30 -3.32 15.24 -19.11
CA ARG A 30 -4.26 15.67 -20.14
C ARG A 30 -4.07 17.14 -20.58
N GLY A 31 -3.02 17.81 -20.10
CA GLY A 31 -2.62 19.14 -20.54
C GLY A 31 -3.28 20.30 -19.78
N HIS A 32 -3.88 20.04 -18.63
CA HIS A 32 -4.37 21.10 -17.74
C HIS A 32 -3.24 21.71 -16.91
N GLU A 33 -3.35 23.00 -16.59
CA GLU A 33 -2.56 23.60 -15.51
C GLU A 33 -3.22 23.19 -14.19
N VAL A 34 -2.47 22.56 -13.29
CA VAL A 34 -3.04 22.00 -12.06
C VAL A 34 -2.28 22.50 -10.84
N GLU A 35 -3.04 22.98 -9.86
CA GLU A 35 -2.54 23.36 -8.55
C GLU A 35 -3.26 22.56 -7.46
N VAL A 36 -2.50 22.05 -6.50
CA VAL A 36 -3.01 21.48 -5.26
C VAL A 36 -2.69 22.47 -4.15
N VAL A 37 -3.73 23.04 -3.57
CA VAL A 37 -3.67 24.05 -2.52
C VAL A 37 -3.89 23.35 -1.19
N SER A 38 -2.82 23.21 -0.42
CA SER A 38 -2.83 22.59 0.91
C SER A 38 -3.03 23.67 1.96
N VAL A 39 -4.12 23.62 2.73
CA VAL A 39 -4.35 24.61 3.80
C VAL A 39 -3.18 24.64 4.78
N ASN A 40 -2.69 23.47 5.20
CA ASN A 40 -1.59 23.37 6.15
C ASN A 40 -0.35 22.69 5.55
N ARG A 41 0.84 23.12 5.99
CA ARG A 41 2.13 22.45 5.75
C ARG A 41 2.77 22.07 7.08
N PRO A 42 2.59 20.82 7.55
CA PRO A 42 3.17 20.37 8.81
C PRO A 42 4.58 19.76 8.66
N GLN A 43 5.04 19.51 7.43
CA GLN A 43 6.35 18.89 7.14
C GLN A 43 6.90 19.35 5.78
N ASP A 44 8.18 19.08 5.53
CA ASP A 44 8.89 19.66 4.37
C ASP A 44 8.37 19.14 3.03
N ALA A 45 8.13 17.83 2.93
CA ALA A 45 7.75 17.13 1.72
C ALA A 45 6.49 16.28 1.95
N PRO A 46 5.61 16.13 0.93
CA PRO A 46 4.44 15.26 1.04
C PRO A 46 4.84 13.79 1.11
N ARG A 47 3.99 12.96 1.73
CA ARG A 47 4.22 11.51 1.83
C ARG A 47 3.79 10.73 0.59
N PHE A 48 2.86 11.28 -0.19
CA PHE A 48 2.56 10.80 -1.53
C PHE A 48 3.30 11.66 -2.55
N ALA A 49 3.83 11.03 -3.59
CA ALA A 49 4.37 11.75 -4.73
C ALA A 49 3.21 12.37 -5.52
N PHE A 50 3.27 13.68 -5.72
CA PHE A 50 2.46 14.37 -6.72
C PHE A 50 3.24 14.39 -8.04
N ASP A 51 2.51 14.44 -9.15
CA ASP A 51 3.13 14.59 -10.47
C ASP A 51 3.96 15.90 -10.51
N PRO A 52 5.19 15.90 -11.06
CA PRO A 52 6.04 17.11 -11.11
C PRO A 52 5.43 18.31 -11.85
N ARG A 53 4.41 18.08 -12.69
CA ARG A 53 3.66 19.14 -13.40
C ARG A 53 2.59 19.79 -12.52
N VAL A 54 2.27 19.20 -11.37
CA VAL A 54 1.29 19.72 -10.42
C VAL A 54 1.99 20.65 -9.43
N THR A 55 1.54 21.90 -9.36
CA THR A 55 2.04 22.87 -8.38
C THR A 55 1.42 22.57 -7.01
N LEU A 56 2.24 22.38 -5.98
CA LEU A 56 1.77 22.22 -4.60
C LEU A 56 1.97 23.53 -3.82
N THR A 57 0.87 24.19 -3.45
CA THR A 57 0.88 25.49 -2.77
C THR A 57 0.36 25.35 -1.33
N PRO A 58 1.21 25.47 -0.31
CA PRO A 58 0.75 25.54 1.07
C PRO A 58 0.25 26.96 1.43
N LEU A 59 -0.86 27.06 2.17
CA LEU A 59 -1.40 28.36 2.62
C LEU A 59 -0.90 28.79 4.00
N VAL A 60 -0.71 27.84 4.92
CA VAL A 60 -0.21 28.09 6.27
C VAL A 60 0.93 27.12 6.58
N ASP A 61 2.09 27.66 6.96
CA ASP A 61 3.23 26.83 7.37
C ASP A 61 3.18 26.52 8.87
N THR A 62 2.90 25.25 9.20
CA THR A 62 2.78 24.76 10.58
C THR A 62 3.99 23.97 11.04
N ARG A 63 5.08 23.93 10.25
CA ARG A 63 6.34 23.27 10.62
C ARG A 63 7.03 24.00 11.78
N ALA A 64 7.09 23.36 12.94
CA ALA A 64 7.83 23.88 14.08
C ALA A 64 9.30 24.14 13.72
N GLY A 65 9.80 25.34 14.03
CA GLY A 65 11.19 25.73 13.77
C GLY A 65 11.52 26.11 12.32
N SER A 66 10.54 26.09 11.40
CA SER A 66 10.79 26.59 10.04
C SER A 66 10.81 28.13 10.00
N PRO A 67 11.59 28.76 9.10
CA PRO A 67 11.62 30.22 8.96
C PRO A 67 10.27 30.83 8.57
N GLY A 68 9.40 30.03 7.93
CA GLY A 68 8.05 30.44 7.53
C GLY A 68 6.97 30.10 8.56
N HIS A 69 7.31 29.54 9.73
CA HIS A 69 6.32 29.05 10.69
C HIS A 69 5.36 30.15 11.15
N GLU A 70 4.07 29.95 10.90
CA GLU A 70 3.02 30.93 11.23
C GLU A 70 2.25 30.60 12.52
N GLY A 71 2.71 29.63 13.32
CA GLY A 71 2.04 29.23 14.57
C GLY A 71 1.90 30.35 15.61
N GLY A 72 2.79 31.36 15.56
CA GLY A 72 2.76 32.54 16.43
C GLY A 72 1.85 33.70 15.95
N HIS A 73 1.22 33.59 14.78
CA HIS A 73 0.40 34.67 14.21
C HIS A 73 -0.83 34.97 15.09
N GLU A 74 -1.25 36.23 15.24
CA GLU A 74 -2.34 36.60 16.17
C GLU A 74 -3.67 35.85 15.90
N LEU A 75 -3.97 35.61 14.63
CA LEU A 75 -5.15 34.87 14.19
C LEU A 75 -5.11 33.36 14.54
N THR A 76 -3.99 32.79 14.97
CA THR A 76 -3.94 31.40 15.47
C THR A 76 -4.65 31.24 16.81
N ARG A 77 -4.81 32.33 17.58
CA ARG A 77 -5.50 32.31 18.88
C ARG A 77 -7.01 32.55 18.77
N ARG A 78 -7.51 32.89 17.58
CA ARG A 78 -8.93 33.17 17.34
C ARG A 78 -9.60 31.94 16.72
N PRO A 79 -10.78 31.54 17.21
CA PRO A 79 -11.49 30.39 16.64
C PRO A 79 -11.85 30.66 15.17
N THR A 80 -11.90 29.60 14.38
CA THR A 80 -12.46 29.66 13.02
C THR A 80 -13.94 30.07 13.05
N THR A 81 -14.35 30.78 12.02
CA THR A 81 -15.74 31.15 11.71
C THR A 81 -16.49 30.04 10.97
N MET A 82 -15.83 28.96 10.57
CA MET A 82 -16.39 27.87 9.76
C MET A 82 -16.13 26.52 10.42
N PHE A 83 -17.18 25.76 10.73
CA PHE A 83 -17.08 24.37 11.20
C PHE A 83 -16.16 24.19 12.44
N GLY A 84 -16.03 25.18 13.32
CA GLY A 84 -15.12 25.14 14.49
C GLY A 84 -15.39 24.04 15.51
N TYR A 85 -16.52 23.35 15.40
CA TYR A 85 -16.93 22.21 16.23
C TYR A 85 -16.57 20.84 15.61
N SER A 86 -16.07 20.80 14.37
CA SER A 86 -16.01 19.59 13.54
C SER A 86 -14.65 18.89 13.51
N LEU A 87 -13.59 19.46 14.08
CA LEU A 87 -12.21 19.05 13.77
C LEU A 87 -11.43 18.62 15.02
N SER A 88 -10.69 17.52 14.89
CA SER A 88 -9.69 17.09 15.88
C SER A 88 -8.48 18.03 15.95
N GLU A 89 -8.23 18.77 14.86
CA GLU A 89 -7.30 19.90 14.76
C GLU A 89 -8.06 21.06 14.10
N PRO A 90 -8.71 21.95 14.88
CA PRO A 90 -9.54 22.99 14.31
C PRO A 90 -8.71 24.02 13.55
N HIS A 91 -9.23 24.44 12.39
CA HIS A 91 -8.82 25.69 11.76
C HIS A 91 -8.99 26.83 12.76
N THR A 92 -8.17 27.86 12.59
CA THR A 92 -8.29 29.12 13.32
C THR A 92 -8.71 30.21 12.34
N ALA A 93 -8.90 31.43 12.85
CA ALA A 93 -9.16 32.59 11.99
C ALA A 93 -8.03 32.84 10.96
N LEU A 94 -6.83 32.28 11.15
CA LEU A 94 -5.74 32.38 10.18
C LEU A 94 -6.07 31.57 8.92
N GLN A 95 -6.49 30.32 9.07
CA GLN A 95 -6.92 29.49 7.94
C GLN A 95 -8.13 30.12 7.25
N ASP A 96 -9.10 30.68 7.99
CA ASP A 96 -10.21 31.42 7.38
C ASP A 96 -9.72 32.52 6.43
N HIS A 97 -8.78 33.33 6.92
CA HIS A 97 -8.25 34.46 6.18
C HIS A 97 -7.48 33.99 4.94
N ARG A 98 -6.56 33.04 5.09
CA ARG A 98 -5.72 32.54 3.98
C ARG A 98 -6.53 31.81 2.91
N ILE A 99 -7.54 31.04 3.30
CA ILE A 99 -8.43 30.37 2.35
C ILE A 99 -9.26 31.40 1.58
N ALA A 100 -9.84 32.39 2.28
CA ALA A 100 -10.64 33.44 1.64
C ALA A 100 -9.80 34.31 0.69
N GLU A 101 -8.58 34.67 1.09
CA GLU A 101 -7.59 35.39 0.28
C GLU A 101 -7.28 34.61 -1.00
N HIS A 102 -6.95 33.32 -0.89
CA HIS A 102 -6.68 32.45 -2.02
C HIS A 102 -7.88 32.32 -2.97
N LEU A 103 -9.08 32.01 -2.45
CA LEU A 103 -10.29 31.85 -3.26
C LEU A 103 -10.72 33.15 -3.95
N THR A 104 -10.40 34.30 -3.36
CA THR A 104 -10.65 35.61 -3.97
C THR A 104 -9.64 35.94 -5.07
N GLY A 105 -8.37 35.57 -4.86
CA GLY A 105 -7.26 35.88 -5.75
C GLY A 105 -7.09 34.91 -6.93
N THR A 106 -7.58 33.67 -6.81
CA THR A 106 -7.33 32.62 -7.81
C THR A 106 -7.80 33.00 -9.22
N ASP A 107 -7.02 32.56 -10.20
CA ASP A 107 -7.24 32.61 -11.64
C ASP A 107 -7.66 31.24 -12.21
N ALA A 108 -7.88 30.24 -11.35
CA ALA A 108 -8.36 28.93 -11.78
C ALA A 108 -9.71 29.03 -12.52
N ASP A 109 -9.92 28.15 -13.50
CA ASP A 109 -11.22 27.98 -14.17
C ASP A 109 -12.18 27.11 -13.34
N VAL A 110 -11.62 26.20 -12.54
CA VAL A 110 -12.33 25.23 -11.69
C VAL A 110 -11.62 25.13 -10.34
N VAL A 111 -12.39 25.18 -9.26
CA VAL A 111 -11.91 24.90 -7.89
C VAL A 111 -12.68 23.70 -7.33
N ILE A 112 -11.95 22.69 -6.88
CA ILE A 112 -12.49 21.46 -6.27
C ILE A 112 -12.09 21.42 -4.79
N ALA A 113 -13.05 21.55 -3.89
CA ALA A 113 -12.83 21.40 -2.44
C ALA A 113 -13.18 19.98 -1.99
N THR A 114 -12.36 19.34 -1.14
CA THR A 114 -12.46 17.88 -0.92
C THR A 114 -12.98 17.46 0.47
N ARG A 115 -13.56 18.38 1.24
CA ARG A 115 -14.03 18.14 2.62
C ARG A 115 -15.18 19.09 3.00
N PRO A 116 -16.04 18.73 3.98
CA PRO A 116 -17.19 19.55 4.38
C PRO A 116 -16.87 21.01 4.70
N ASP A 117 -15.84 21.25 5.51
CA ASP A 117 -15.36 22.58 5.89
C ASP A 117 -14.90 23.40 4.67
N LEU A 118 -14.08 22.79 3.81
CA LEU A 118 -13.59 23.41 2.57
C LEU A 118 -14.71 23.68 1.56
N ASN A 119 -15.72 22.81 1.50
CA ASN A 119 -16.93 23.04 0.72
C ASN A 119 -17.68 24.27 1.24
N GLY A 120 -17.71 24.45 2.57
CA GLY A 120 -18.22 25.66 3.22
C GLY A 120 -17.49 26.93 2.80
N TYR A 121 -16.15 26.95 2.88
CA TYR A 121 -15.36 28.10 2.42
C TYR A 121 -15.56 28.37 0.93
N LEU A 122 -15.57 27.32 0.10
CA LEU A 122 -15.80 27.45 -1.35
C LEU A 122 -17.19 28.03 -1.66
N ALA A 123 -18.22 27.65 -0.91
CA ALA A 123 -19.56 28.20 -1.06
C ALA A 123 -19.66 29.66 -0.59
N ARG A 124 -18.95 30.02 0.50
CA ARG A 124 -18.96 31.36 1.09
C ARG A 124 -18.13 32.36 0.30
N ASP A 125 -16.87 32.03 0.03
CA ASP A 125 -15.86 32.95 -0.50
C ASP A 125 -15.59 32.75 -2.01
N GLY A 126 -16.04 31.64 -2.58
CA GLY A 126 -15.92 31.36 -4.00
C GLY A 126 -16.81 32.29 -4.83
N ARG A 127 -16.20 33.19 -5.59
CA ARG A 127 -16.93 34.21 -6.39
C ARG A 127 -17.76 33.55 -7.49
N HIS A 128 -19.08 33.55 -7.31
CA HIS A 128 -20.04 33.07 -8.30
C HIS A 128 -19.79 33.73 -9.66
N GLY A 129 -19.68 32.94 -10.72
CA GLY A 129 -19.49 33.50 -12.05
C GLY A 129 -18.04 33.91 -12.36
N ARG A 130 -17.06 33.58 -11.52
CA ARG A 130 -15.63 33.60 -11.89
C ARG A 130 -15.20 32.21 -12.39
N PHE A 131 -15.13 31.23 -11.51
CA PHE A 131 -14.80 29.82 -11.80
C PHE A 131 -15.95 28.86 -11.46
N LEU A 132 -15.81 27.59 -11.84
CA LEU A 132 -16.72 26.52 -11.39
C LEU A 132 -16.34 26.08 -9.96
N ARG A 133 -17.34 26.02 -9.07
CA ARG A 133 -17.19 25.65 -7.66
C ARG A 133 -17.70 24.24 -7.47
N LEU A 134 -16.79 23.30 -7.29
CA LEU A 134 -17.09 21.88 -7.12
C LEU A 134 -16.75 21.46 -5.70
N GLY A 135 -17.73 20.92 -4.99
CA GLY A 135 -17.48 20.22 -3.74
C GLY A 135 -17.31 18.74 -4.00
N GLN A 136 -16.41 18.09 -3.26
CA GLN A 136 -16.19 16.65 -3.27
C GLN A 136 -16.22 16.13 -1.84
N GLU A 137 -16.83 14.96 -1.67
CA GLU A 137 -16.98 14.28 -0.38
C GLU A 137 -16.47 12.84 -0.43
N HIS A 138 -15.78 12.43 0.64
CA HIS A 138 -15.16 11.12 0.81
C HIS A 138 -15.70 10.35 2.03
N LEU A 139 -16.70 10.87 2.73
CA LEU A 139 -17.47 10.20 3.78
C LEU A 139 -18.95 10.17 3.40
N SER A 140 -19.71 9.19 3.88
CA SER A 140 -21.15 9.19 3.60
C SER A 140 -21.88 10.28 4.41
N LEU A 141 -23.00 10.78 3.87
CA LEU A 141 -23.87 11.74 4.53
C LEU A 141 -24.25 11.30 5.96
N ALA A 142 -24.51 10.01 6.14
CA ALA A 142 -24.88 9.41 7.42
C ALA A 142 -23.70 9.29 8.41
N ALA A 143 -22.45 9.33 7.95
CA ALA A 143 -21.28 9.29 8.81
C ALA A 143 -21.00 10.64 9.50
N HIS A 144 -21.62 11.72 9.03
CA HIS A 144 -21.46 13.05 9.61
C HIS A 144 -22.35 13.25 10.84
N ARG A 145 -21.81 13.95 11.85
CA ARG A 145 -22.60 14.45 12.97
C ARG A 145 -23.64 15.45 12.46
N ASP A 146 -24.77 15.56 13.17
CA ASP A 146 -25.93 16.35 12.73
C ASP A 146 -25.58 17.79 12.30
N GLN A 147 -24.72 18.47 13.06
CA GLN A 147 -24.35 19.85 12.75
C GLN A 147 -23.43 19.96 11.52
N VAL A 148 -22.45 19.06 11.38
CA VAL A 148 -21.59 18.99 10.18
C VAL A 148 -22.45 18.75 8.94
N ARG A 149 -23.40 17.82 9.06
CA ARG A 149 -24.34 17.47 8.00
C ARG A 149 -25.20 18.68 7.59
N ALA A 150 -25.72 19.43 8.56
CA ALA A 150 -26.53 20.61 8.28
C ALA A 150 -25.73 21.70 7.55
N ASP A 151 -24.54 22.03 8.05
CA ASP A 151 -23.69 23.07 7.46
C ASP A 151 -23.16 22.67 6.08
N GLN A 152 -22.83 21.39 5.89
CA GLN A 152 -22.46 20.87 4.58
C GLN A 152 -23.63 20.94 3.61
N ASN A 153 -24.83 20.53 4.01
CA ASN A 153 -26.03 20.62 3.19
C ASN A 153 -26.28 22.08 2.75
N ALA A 154 -26.09 23.04 3.64
CA ALA A 154 -26.16 24.46 3.31
C ALA A 154 -25.07 24.87 2.30
N ALA A 155 -23.83 24.41 2.50
CA ALA A 155 -22.72 24.69 1.59
C ALA A 155 -22.99 24.13 0.17
N VAL A 156 -23.52 22.91 0.06
CA VAL A 156 -23.85 22.27 -1.23
C VAL A 156 -24.74 23.16 -2.10
N LEU A 157 -25.69 23.88 -1.50
CA LEU A 157 -26.60 24.77 -2.23
C LEU A 157 -25.90 25.98 -2.89
N GLY A 158 -24.70 26.33 -2.43
CA GLY A 158 -23.89 27.42 -2.98
C GLY A 158 -22.96 27.02 -4.12
N LEU A 159 -22.84 25.72 -4.42
CA LEU A 159 -21.89 25.15 -5.38
C LEU A 159 -22.51 24.96 -6.77
N ASP A 160 -21.66 24.83 -7.79
CA ASP A 160 -22.10 24.51 -9.16
C ASP A 160 -22.34 23.00 -9.32
N ALA A 161 -21.50 22.18 -8.68
CA ALA A 161 -21.72 20.74 -8.53
C ALA A 161 -21.16 20.22 -7.19
N PHE A 162 -21.71 19.10 -6.73
CA PHE A 162 -21.29 18.39 -5.55
C PHE A 162 -21.13 16.90 -5.88
N LEU A 163 -19.95 16.37 -5.61
CA LEU A 163 -19.51 15.06 -6.05
C LEU A 163 -19.30 14.14 -4.86
N THR A 164 -19.96 12.99 -4.91
CA THR A 164 -19.69 11.89 -3.98
C THR A 164 -18.87 10.82 -4.69
N VAL A 165 -18.20 9.98 -3.91
CA VAL A 165 -17.39 8.87 -4.43
C VAL A 165 -18.18 7.56 -4.58
N SER A 166 -19.45 7.56 -4.16
CA SER A 166 -20.40 6.45 -4.32
C SER A 166 -21.78 6.98 -4.72
N GLU A 167 -22.49 6.23 -5.56
CA GLU A 167 -23.82 6.56 -6.06
C GLU A 167 -24.87 6.46 -4.96
N ALA A 168 -24.74 5.49 -4.04
CA ALA A 168 -25.60 5.41 -2.86
C ALA A 168 -25.58 6.72 -2.05
N ASP A 169 -24.40 7.35 -1.92
CA ASP A 169 -24.27 8.62 -1.23
C ASP A 169 -24.79 9.81 -2.07
N ALA A 170 -24.55 9.82 -3.38
CA ALA A 170 -25.14 10.83 -4.28
C ALA A 170 -26.67 10.81 -4.20
N ALA A 171 -27.28 9.62 -4.17
CA ALA A 171 -28.71 9.43 -4.02
C ALA A 171 -29.21 9.97 -2.65
N ALA A 172 -28.47 9.72 -1.57
CA ALA A 172 -28.81 10.24 -0.25
C ALA A 172 -28.80 11.78 -0.21
N TYR A 173 -27.79 12.43 -0.80
CA TYR A 173 -27.75 13.89 -0.92
C TYR A 173 -28.87 14.43 -1.81
N ARG A 174 -29.18 13.78 -2.94
CA ARG A 174 -30.32 14.17 -3.81
C ARG A 174 -31.66 14.07 -3.08
N ALA A 175 -31.85 13.04 -2.27
CA ALA A 175 -33.04 12.88 -1.43
C ALA A 175 -33.12 13.93 -0.31
N ALA A 176 -32.00 14.26 0.32
CA ALA A 176 -31.92 15.29 1.36
C ALA A 176 -32.09 16.72 0.80
N LEU A 177 -31.72 16.95 -0.47
CA LEU A 177 -31.69 18.26 -1.11
C LEU A 177 -32.48 18.28 -2.44
N PRO A 178 -33.78 17.95 -2.44
CA PRO A 178 -34.55 17.73 -3.68
C PRO A 178 -34.76 19.01 -4.51
N ARG A 179 -34.55 20.19 -3.92
CA ARG A 179 -34.68 21.49 -4.58
C ARG A 179 -33.33 22.14 -4.91
N ALA A 180 -32.22 21.44 -4.69
CA ALA A 180 -30.90 21.95 -5.03
C ALA A 180 -30.79 22.19 -6.54
N ARG A 181 -30.28 23.38 -6.91
CA ARG A 181 -29.88 23.66 -8.30
C ARG A 181 -28.49 23.09 -8.59
N THR A 182 -27.70 22.86 -7.56
CA THR A 182 -26.40 22.19 -7.60
C THR A 182 -26.54 20.82 -8.23
N ARG A 183 -25.67 20.49 -9.18
CA ARG A 183 -25.62 19.12 -9.71
C ARG A 183 -24.99 18.18 -8.69
N ILE A 184 -25.76 17.24 -8.16
CA ILE A 184 -25.28 16.20 -7.24
C ILE A 184 -25.09 14.91 -8.03
N LEU A 185 -23.85 14.43 -8.13
CA LEU A 185 -23.47 13.29 -8.98
C LEU A 185 -22.43 12.41 -8.29
N CYS A 186 -22.36 11.14 -8.68
CA CYS A 186 -21.24 10.26 -8.33
C CYS A 186 -20.12 10.34 -9.36
N ILE A 187 -18.90 10.65 -8.90
CA ILE A 187 -17.67 10.34 -9.63
C ILE A 187 -16.72 9.62 -8.66
N PRO A 188 -16.43 8.33 -8.90
CA PRO A 188 -15.65 7.52 -7.98
C PRO A 188 -14.19 8.00 -7.93
N ASN A 189 -13.48 7.58 -6.88
CA ASN A 189 -12.04 7.86 -6.78
C ASN A 189 -11.28 7.13 -7.90
N SER A 190 -10.21 7.77 -8.39
CA SER A 190 -9.29 7.11 -9.31
C SER A 190 -8.28 6.23 -8.57
N VAL A 191 -8.03 5.07 -9.16
CA VAL A 191 -7.03 4.10 -8.69
C VAL A 191 -6.05 3.86 -9.84
N PRO A 192 -4.75 4.13 -9.68
CA PRO A 192 -3.78 3.97 -10.75
C PRO A 192 -3.73 2.53 -11.25
N THR A 193 -3.60 2.37 -12.57
CA THR A 193 -3.26 1.07 -13.13
C THR A 193 -1.86 0.68 -12.63
N PRO A 194 -1.70 -0.52 -12.05
CA PRO A 194 -0.45 -0.92 -11.44
C PRO A 194 0.60 -1.20 -12.51
N ASP A 195 1.86 -0.86 -12.21
CA ASP A 195 3.05 -1.22 -13.02
C ASP A 195 3.68 -2.53 -12.52
N VAL A 196 2.83 -3.52 -12.25
CA VAL A 196 3.23 -4.90 -11.92
C VAL A 196 2.56 -5.88 -12.86
N ALA A 197 3.16 -7.06 -13.01
CA ALA A 197 2.52 -8.16 -13.71
C ALA A 197 1.20 -8.53 -13.02
N PRO A 198 0.16 -8.92 -13.80
CA PRO A 198 -1.06 -9.47 -13.24
C PRO A 198 -0.79 -10.70 -12.37
N ALA A 199 -1.60 -10.90 -11.35
CA ALA A 199 -1.53 -12.09 -10.49
C ALA A 199 -1.72 -13.37 -11.31
N GLY A 200 -0.89 -14.38 -11.06
CA GLY A 200 -1.04 -15.71 -11.67
C GLY A 200 -2.25 -16.49 -11.14
N LEU A 201 -2.69 -16.18 -9.91
CA LEU A 201 -3.80 -16.83 -9.17
C LEU A 201 -3.55 -18.30 -8.79
N ASP A 202 -2.29 -18.75 -8.89
CA ASP A 202 -1.82 -20.10 -8.53
C ASP A 202 -1.42 -20.21 -7.06
N SER A 203 -1.28 -19.08 -6.37
CA SER A 203 -0.87 -19.06 -4.97
C SER A 203 -1.96 -19.58 -4.04
N ARG A 204 -1.56 -19.99 -2.84
CA ARG A 204 -2.46 -20.39 -1.75
C ARG A 204 -2.55 -19.28 -0.71
N THR A 205 -2.75 -18.05 -1.17
CA THR A 205 -2.70 -16.86 -0.34
C THR A 205 -3.92 -15.98 -0.56
N ILE A 206 -4.64 -15.72 0.53
CA ILE A 206 -5.63 -14.65 0.63
C ILE A 206 -4.91 -13.37 1.05
N VAL A 207 -5.12 -12.28 0.34
CA VAL A 207 -4.55 -10.97 0.66
C VAL A 207 -5.67 -10.04 1.12
N ALA A 208 -5.40 -9.26 2.16
CA ALA A 208 -6.25 -8.16 2.57
C ALA A 208 -5.39 -6.97 2.98
N ALA A 209 -5.84 -5.76 2.68
CA ALA A 209 -5.07 -4.55 2.96
C ALA A 209 -5.95 -3.37 3.38
N GLY A 210 -5.44 -2.56 4.30
CA GLY A 210 -6.10 -1.34 4.77
C GLY A 210 -5.68 -0.92 6.18
N ARG A 211 -6.28 0.15 6.70
CA ARG A 211 -6.06 0.59 8.09
C ARG A 211 -6.60 -0.45 9.07
N LEU A 212 -5.84 -0.80 10.10
CA LEU A 212 -6.27 -1.75 11.14
C LEU A 212 -7.13 -1.02 12.19
N ILE A 213 -8.37 -0.70 11.80
CA ILE A 213 -9.36 0.04 12.60
C ILE A 213 -10.71 -0.69 12.60
N PRO A 214 -11.54 -0.52 13.65
CA PRO A 214 -12.74 -1.34 13.86
C PRO A 214 -13.66 -1.50 12.66
N VAL A 215 -13.91 -0.43 11.90
CA VAL A 215 -14.79 -0.45 10.73
C VAL A 215 -14.36 -1.44 9.62
N LYS A 216 -13.07 -1.82 9.55
CA LYS A 216 -12.56 -2.78 8.56
C LYS A 216 -12.83 -4.24 8.94
N ARG A 217 -13.21 -4.51 10.19
CA ARG A 217 -13.58 -5.83 10.71
C ARG A 217 -12.62 -6.96 10.36
N TYR A 218 -11.32 -6.74 10.54
CA TYR A 218 -10.34 -7.82 10.34
C TYR A 218 -10.51 -8.95 11.37
N ASP A 219 -11.17 -8.71 12.51
CA ASP A 219 -11.64 -9.74 13.44
C ASP A 219 -12.57 -10.76 12.76
N ARG A 220 -13.53 -10.28 11.94
CA ARG A 220 -14.40 -11.11 11.11
C ARG A 220 -13.59 -11.91 10.11
N LEU A 221 -12.65 -11.27 9.40
CA LEU A 221 -11.81 -11.96 8.41
C LEU A 221 -10.93 -13.03 9.03
N VAL A 222 -10.30 -12.78 10.18
CA VAL A 222 -9.48 -13.79 10.88
C VAL A 222 -10.36 -14.96 11.33
N THR A 223 -11.57 -14.69 11.83
CA THR A 223 -12.53 -15.75 12.23
C THR A 223 -13.02 -16.55 11.01
N ALA A 224 -13.29 -15.90 9.88
CA ALA A 224 -13.65 -16.58 8.63
C ALA A 224 -12.48 -17.44 8.12
N PHE A 225 -11.26 -16.91 8.18
CA PHE A 225 -10.06 -17.64 7.78
C PHE A 225 -9.78 -18.85 8.67
N ALA A 226 -10.16 -18.85 9.96
CA ALA A 226 -10.06 -20.05 10.80
C ALA A 226 -10.85 -21.23 10.22
N LYS A 227 -12.03 -20.97 9.67
CA LYS A 227 -12.89 -21.97 9.01
C LYS A 227 -12.26 -22.46 7.71
N VAL A 228 -11.77 -21.52 6.88
CA VAL A 228 -11.00 -21.85 5.67
C VAL A 228 -9.79 -22.71 6.01
N ALA A 229 -9.05 -22.35 7.05
CA ALA A 229 -7.82 -23.00 7.47
C ALA A 229 -8.04 -24.45 7.93
N ALA A 230 -9.21 -24.75 8.52
CA ALA A 230 -9.57 -26.10 8.93
C ALA A 230 -9.78 -27.05 7.74
N GLU A 231 -10.37 -26.55 6.64
CA GLU A 231 -10.66 -27.35 5.43
C GLU A 231 -9.52 -27.31 4.40
N HIS A 232 -8.75 -26.22 4.36
CA HIS A 232 -7.68 -25.98 3.41
C HIS A 232 -6.37 -25.64 4.15
N PRO A 233 -5.66 -26.64 4.70
CA PRO A 233 -4.55 -26.43 5.65
C PRO A 233 -3.29 -25.79 5.06
N ASP A 234 -3.22 -25.71 3.74
CA ASP A 234 -2.16 -25.17 2.90
C ASP A 234 -2.36 -23.70 2.51
N TRP A 235 -3.52 -23.11 2.83
CA TRP A 235 -3.80 -21.70 2.57
C TRP A 235 -3.32 -20.79 3.69
N THR A 236 -2.94 -19.57 3.31
CA THR A 236 -2.44 -18.53 4.21
C THR A 236 -3.22 -17.23 4.03
N LEU A 237 -3.29 -16.42 5.08
CA LEU A 237 -3.85 -15.08 5.07
C LEU A 237 -2.73 -14.05 5.31
N ARG A 238 -2.60 -13.07 4.42
CA ARG A 238 -1.67 -11.94 4.59
C ARG A 238 -2.42 -10.62 4.72
N LEU A 239 -2.23 -9.96 5.86
CA LEU A 239 -2.88 -8.71 6.23
C LEU A 239 -1.89 -7.56 6.20
N TYR A 240 -2.06 -6.63 5.25
CA TYR A 240 -1.21 -5.45 5.09
C TYR A 240 -1.87 -4.21 5.66
N GLY A 241 -1.20 -3.55 6.61
CA GLY A 241 -1.76 -2.38 7.27
C GLY A 241 -1.05 -1.95 8.54
N ARG A 242 -1.48 -0.79 9.05
CA ARG A 242 -1.16 -0.27 10.39
C ARG A 242 -2.43 0.26 11.02
N GLY A 243 -2.50 0.24 12.34
CA GLY A 243 -3.63 0.79 13.11
C GLY A 243 -3.69 0.21 14.52
N ALA A 244 -4.58 0.79 15.32
CA ALA A 244 -4.73 0.47 16.75
C ALA A 244 -5.14 -0.99 17.01
N GLN A 245 -5.81 -1.66 16.06
CA GLN A 245 -6.24 -3.05 16.23
C GLN A 245 -5.12 -4.07 16.03
N LYS A 246 -3.87 -3.68 15.74
CA LYS A 246 -2.78 -4.63 15.48
C LYS A 246 -2.61 -5.64 16.62
N THR A 247 -2.63 -5.19 17.87
CA THR A 247 -2.45 -6.05 19.05
C THR A 247 -3.62 -7.02 19.22
N ALA A 248 -4.85 -6.51 19.22
CA ALA A 248 -6.07 -7.34 19.32
C ALA A 248 -6.16 -8.39 18.19
N LEU A 249 -5.75 -8.03 16.97
CA LEU A 249 -5.70 -8.98 15.85
C LEU A 249 -4.65 -10.07 16.06
N ARG A 250 -3.48 -9.72 16.64
CA ARG A 250 -2.45 -10.71 16.98
C ARG A 250 -2.97 -11.68 18.03
N GLU A 251 -3.56 -11.18 19.11
CA GLU A 251 -4.18 -12.02 20.16
C GLU A 251 -5.22 -12.96 19.57
N ARG A 252 -6.11 -12.44 18.70
CA ARG A 252 -7.12 -13.26 18.03
C ARG A 252 -6.55 -14.35 17.12
N ILE A 253 -5.49 -14.04 16.37
CA ILE A 253 -4.76 -15.01 15.54
C ILE A 253 -4.16 -16.11 16.42
N ASP A 254 -3.59 -15.74 17.56
CA ASP A 254 -2.95 -16.66 18.49
C ASP A 254 -3.97 -17.57 19.20
N GLU A 255 -5.11 -17.01 19.63
CA GLU A 255 -6.26 -17.75 20.22
C GLU A 255 -6.82 -18.80 19.26
N LEU A 256 -6.91 -18.47 17.97
CA LEU A 256 -7.45 -19.36 16.95
C LEU A 256 -6.41 -20.36 16.41
N GLY A 257 -5.17 -20.36 16.94
CA GLY A 257 -4.10 -21.24 16.48
C GLY A 257 -3.60 -20.94 15.05
N LEU A 258 -3.82 -19.71 14.57
CA LEU A 258 -3.50 -19.29 13.19
C LEU A 258 -2.14 -18.60 13.07
N TYR A 259 -1.33 -18.55 14.12
CA TYR A 259 -0.07 -17.79 14.19
C TYR A 259 0.96 -18.15 13.11
N ASP A 260 0.92 -19.36 12.56
CA ASP A 260 1.78 -19.82 11.48
C ASP A 260 1.12 -19.76 10.09
N ARG A 261 -0.06 -19.11 9.98
CA ARG A 261 -0.90 -19.11 8.77
C ARG A 261 -1.57 -17.78 8.45
N ALA A 262 -1.82 -16.94 9.45
CA ALA A 262 -2.34 -15.59 9.32
C ALA A 262 -1.27 -14.58 9.76
N PHE A 263 -0.78 -13.79 8.81
CA PHE A 263 0.38 -12.92 9.00
C PHE A 263 -0.01 -11.45 8.95
N LEU A 264 0.37 -10.70 9.99
CA LEU A 264 0.28 -9.24 10.01
C LEU A 264 1.55 -8.63 9.38
N MET A 265 1.50 -8.37 8.08
CA MET A 265 2.65 -8.00 7.25
C MET A 265 3.13 -6.55 7.47
N GLY A 266 2.33 -5.73 8.15
CA GLY A 266 2.58 -4.29 8.30
C GLY A 266 2.16 -3.49 7.08
N ALA A 267 2.39 -2.17 7.09
CA ALA A 267 2.09 -1.32 5.93
C ALA A 267 3.23 -1.36 4.91
N VAL A 268 2.83 -1.41 3.63
CA VAL A 268 3.69 -1.46 2.45
C VAL A 268 3.20 -0.45 1.41
N SER A 269 4.12 0.07 0.61
CA SER A 269 3.84 0.94 -0.53
C SER A 269 5.00 0.81 -1.51
N PRO A 270 4.78 0.55 -2.81
CA PRO A 270 3.49 0.24 -3.44
C PRO A 270 2.82 -1.06 -2.95
N ILE A 271 1.48 -1.10 -2.86
CA ILE A 271 0.71 -2.27 -2.39
C ILE A 271 0.41 -3.27 -3.52
N GLU A 272 0.41 -2.80 -4.78
CA GLU A 272 0.14 -3.61 -5.95
C GLU A 272 1.06 -4.84 -6.09
N THR A 273 2.31 -4.72 -5.62
CA THR A 273 3.27 -5.84 -5.56
C THR A 273 2.81 -6.97 -4.64
N GLU A 274 1.99 -6.66 -3.63
CA GLU A 274 1.45 -7.63 -2.69
C GLU A 274 0.06 -8.12 -3.11
N TRP A 275 -0.73 -7.29 -3.77
CA TRP A 275 -1.96 -7.76 -4.42
C TRP A 275 -1.64 -8.83 -5.48
N ALA A 276 -0.61 -8.62 -6.30
CA ALA A 276 -0.17 -9.58 -7.32
C ALA A 276 0.24 -10.97 -6.76
N LYS A 277 0.49 -11.07 -5.44
CA LYS A 277 0.79 -12.32 -4.74
C LYS A 277 -0.47 -13.12 -4.38
N GLY A 278 -1.63 -12.47 -4.31
CA GLY A 278 -2.87 -13.09 -3.88
C GLY A 278 -3.55 -13.91 -4.96
N ALA A 279 -4.14 -15.04 -4.57
CA ALA A 279 -5.10 -15.76 -5.40
C ALA A 279 -6.53 -15.24 -5.17
N VAL A 280 -6.80 -14.70 -3.98
CA VAL A 280 -8.07 -14.07 -3.61
C VAL A 280 -7.78 -12.83 -2.76
N ALA A 281 -8.53 -11.75 -2.98
CA ALA A 281 -8.52 -10.58 -2.13
C ALA A 281 -9.75 -10.56 -1.22
N ALA A 282 -9.59 -10.20 0.05
CA ALA A 282 -10.70 -10.14 1.01
C ALA A 282 -10.91 -8.72 1.55
N VAL A 283 -12.17 -8.27 1.57
CA VAL A 283 -12.60 -7.00 2.17
C VAL A 283 -13.77 -7.26 3.11
N SER A 284 -13.56 -7.10 4.41
CA SER A 284 -14.50 -7.52 5.47
C SER A 284 -15.28 -6.37 6.11
N SER A 285 -15.14 -5.15 5.59
CA SER A 285 -15.60 -3.91 6.24
C SER A 285 -17.10 -3.85 6.53
N ASP A 286 -17.47 -3.22 7.65
CA ASP A 286 -18.87 -2.85 7.95
C ASP A 286 -19.32 -1.62 7.16
N MET A 287 -18.38 -0.75 6.77
CA MET A 287 -18.63 0.45 5.97
C MET A 287 -17.42 0.76 5.09
N GLU A 288 -17.68 1.23 3.87
CA GLU A 288 -16.68 1.79 2.97
C GLU A 288 -17.20 3.11 2.41
N SER A 289 -16.32 4.11 2.23
CA SER A 289 -16.70 5.30 1.47
C SER A 289 -16.73 5.03 -0.04
N PHE A 290 -15.83 4.16 -0.51
CA PHE A 290 -15.72 3.76 -1.92
C PHE A 290 -15.15 2.34 -2.00
N GLY A 291 -13.96 2.12 -1.42
CA GLY A 291 -13.27 0.82 -1.47
C GLY A 291 -12.14 0.77 -2.50
N MET A 292 -11.19 1.73 -2.43
CA MET A 292 -10.04 1.74 -3.35
C MET A 292 -9.26 0.41 -3.34
N THR A 293 -9.16 -0.26 -2.20
CA THR A 293 -8.47 -1.55 -2.08
C THR A 293 -9.13 -2.67 -2.90
N ILE A 294 -10.45 -2.58 -3.13
CA ILE A 294 -11.17 -3.48 -4.06
C ILE A 294 -10.63 -3.26 -5.47
N VAL A 295 -10.64 -2.01 -5.94
CA VAL A 295 -10.19 -1.66 -7.29
C VAL A 295 -8.69 -1.95 -7.48
N GLU A 296 -7.85 -1.70 -6.46
CA GLU A 296 -6.42 -2.02 -6.48
C GLU A 296 -6.18 -3.54 -6.71
N ALA A 297 -6.91 -4.39 -5.98
CA ALA A 297 -6.84 -5.83 -6.15
C ALA A 297 -7.36 -6.29 -7.53
N MET A 298 -8.51 -5.74 -7.95
CA MET A 298 -9.09 -6.02 -9.28
C MET A 298 -8.14 -5.63 -10.41
N HIS A 299 -7.46 -4.48 -10.31
CA HIS A 299 -6.45 -4.04 -11.28
C HIS A 299 -5.29 -5.03 -11.44
N CYS A 300 -4.92 -5.71 -10.36
CA CYS A 300 -3.90 -6.77 -10.38
C CYS A 300 -4.45 -8.11 -10.92
N GLY A 301 -5.74 -8.19 -11.27
CA GLY A 301 -6.38 -9.42 -11.73
C GLY A 301 -6.79 -10.38 -10.61
N VAL A 302 -6.83 -9.91 -9.37
CA VAL A 302 -7.22 -10.73 -8.22
C VAL A 302 -8.73 -10.64 -8.01
N PRO A 303 -9.48 -11.76 -8.00
CA PRO A 303 -10.89 -11.74 -7.66
C PRO A 303 -11.08 -11.35 -6.19
N VAL A 304 -12.09 -10.51 -5.94
CA VAL A 304 -12.37 -9.96 -4.60
C VAL A 304 -13.59 -10.65 -3.99
N VAL A 305 -13.46 -11.08 -2.74
CA VAL A 305 -14.59 -11.38 -1.85
C VAL A 305 -14.77 -10.19 -0.91
N ALA A 306 -15.92 -9.53 -0.99
CA ALA A 306 -16.22 -8.34 -0.17
C ALA A 306 -17.55 -8.49 0.56
N THR A 307 -17.61 -7.99 1.80
CA THR A 307 -18.88 -7.77 2.49
C THR A 307 -19.69 -6.69 1.76
N ASP A 308 -20.96 -6.96 1.53
CA ASP A 308 -21.91 -6.03 0.92
C ASP A 308 -22.39 -5.02 1.96
N CYS A 309 -21.54 -4.03 2.25
CA CYS A 309 -21.90 -2.90 3.08
C CYS A 309 -22.59 -1.80 2.25
N PRO A 310 -23.37 -0.89 2.88
CA PRO A 310 -24.31 -0.01 2.17
C PRO A 310 -23.71 0.91 1.08
N HIS A 311 -22.40 1.14 1.08
CA HIS A 311 -21.73 2.03 0.13
C HIS A 311 -20.42 1.38 -0.34
N GLY A 312 -20.12 1.44 -1.65
CA GLY A 312 -18.81 1.07 -2.20
C GLY A 312 -18.76 -0.32 -2.86
N PRO A 313 -18.71 -1.44 -2.12
CA PRO A 313 -18.48 -2.77 -2.68
C PRO A 313 -19.44 -3.16 -3.80
N ALA A 314 -20.77 -3.05 -3.61
CA ALA A 314 -21.74 -3.40 -4.65
C ALA A 314 -21.73 -2.48 -5.89
N GLU A 315 -21.16 -1.28 -5.76
CA GLU A 315 -21.00 -0.37 -6.90
C GLU A 315 -19.76 -0.72 -7.74
N ILE A 316 -18.77 -1.36 -7.12
CA ILE A 316 -17.53 -1.78 -7.76
C ILE A 316 -17.60 -3.23 -8.23
N ILE A 317 -18.26 -4.12 -7.48
CA ILE A 317 -18.35 -5.55 -7.74
C ILE A 317 -19.76 -5.90 -8.22
N THR A 318 -19.82 -6.57 -9.37
CA THR A 318 -21.00 -7.29 -9.84
C THR A 318 -20.84 -8.75 -9.41
N HIS A 319 -21.60 -9.13 -8.39
CA HIS A 319 -21.61 -10.48 -7.82
C HIS A 319 -21.68 -11.56 -8.91
N GLU A 320 -20.94 -12.66 -8.75
CA GLU A 320 -20.76 -13.77 -9.71
C GLU A 320 -20.07 -13.46 -11.04
N ARG A 321 -19.81 -12.18 -11.35
CA ARG A 321 -19.22 -11.77 -12.62
C ARG A 321 -17.77 -11.32 -12.49
N ASP A 322 -17.50 -10.43 -11.55
CA ASP A 322 -16.17 -9.81 -11.36
C ASP A 322 -15.72 -9.79 -9.89
N GLY A 323 -16.43 -10.54 -9.03
CA GLY A 323 -16.13 -10.75 -7.62
C GLY A 323 -17.30 -11.41 -6.90
N LEU A 324 -17.14 -11.68 -5.61
CA LEU A 324 -18.21 -12.20 -4.75
C LEU A 324 -18.54 -11.18 -3.66
N LEU A 325 -19.82 -10.85 -3.57
CA LEU A 325 -20.40 -10.10 -2.45
C LEU A 325 -21.01 -11.04 -1.42
N THR A 326 -20.76 -10.80 -0.13
CA THR A 326 -21.33 -11.56 0.98
C THR A 326 -22.24 -10.68 1.83
N PRO A 327 -23.43 -11.15 2.26
CA PRO A 327 -24.34 -10.34 3.06
C PRO A 327 -23.71 -9.94 4.40
N LEU A 328 -23.87 -8.67 4.80
CA LEU A 328 -23.31 -8.16 6.06
C LEU A 328 -23.84 -8.93 7.29
N SER A 329 -25.09 -9.41 7.24
CA SER A 329 -25.72 -10.23 8.28
C SER A 329 -25.13 -11.64 8.42
N GLY A 330 -24.45 -12.15 7.38
CA GLY A 330 -23.82 -13.47 7.39
C GLY A 330 -22.46 -13.52 8.10
N ASP A 331 -21.93 -12.36 8.51
CA ASP A 331 -20.70 -12.18 9.29
C ASP A 331 -19.53 -13.05 8.81
N ALA A 332 -18.85 -13.79 9.71
CA ALA A 332 -17.69 -14.59 9.35
C ALA A 332 -18.04 -15.86 8.55
N ASP A 333 -19.24 -16.41 8.69
CA ASP A 333 -19.69 -17.62 7.97
C ASP A 333 -19.81 -17.37 6.47
N ALA A 334 -20.58 -16.35 6.08
CA ALA A 334 -20.77 -16.04 4.67
C ALA A 334 -19.44 -15.64 4.00
N LEU A 335 -18.56 -14.94 4.73
CA LEU A 335 -17.23 -14.60 4.24
C LEU A 335 -16.36 -15.87 4.03
N ALA A 336 -16.39 -16.81 4.98
CA ALA A 336 -15.66 -18.07 4.86
C ALA A 336 -16.16 -18.90 3.68
N ASP A 337 -17.47 -19.03 3.49
CA ASP A 337 -18.04 -19.84 2.39
C ASP A 337 -17.69 -19.27 1.01
N ALA A 338 -17.73 -17.95 0.84
CA ALA A 338 -17.31 -17.31 -0.40
C ALA A 338 -15.80 -17.47 -0.67
N LEU A 339 -14.96 -17.37 0.38
CA LEU A 339 -13.53 -17.65 0.26
C LEU A 339 -13.26 -19.11 -0.13
N LYS A 340 -13.87 -20.07 0.57
CA LYS A 340 -13.76 -21.51 0.27
C LYS A 340 -14.18 -21.83 -1.16
N ARG A 341 -15.24 -21.18 -1.66
CA ARG A 341 -15.69 -21.37 -3.04
C ARG A 341 -14.62 -20.95 -4.07
N LEU A 342 -13.99 -19.78 -3.91
CA LEU A 342 -12.92 -19.37 -4.82
C LEU A 342 -11.65 -20.17 -4.65
N ILE A 343 -11.40 -20.71 -3.46
CA ILE A 343 -10.29 -21.63 -3.20
C ILE A 343 -10.47 -22.94 -3.98
N ALA A 344 -11.67 -23.54 -3.87
CA ALA A 344 -11.99 -24.83 -4.45
C ALA A 344 -12.22 -24.78 -5.97
N ASP A 345 -12.77 -23.69 -6.51
CA ASP A 345 -13.10 -23.54 -7.94
C ASP A 345 -12.10 -22.61 -8.65
N GLU A 346 -11.00 -23.18 -9.13
CA GLU A 346 -9.98 -22.44 -9.89
C GLU A 346 -10.52 -21.81 -11.18
N PRO A 347 -11.30 -22.50 -12.04
CA PRO A 347 -11.89 -21.88 -13.21
C PRO A 347 -12.73 -20.64 -12.90
N LEU A 348 -13.56 -20.71 -11.84
CA LEU A 348 -14.31 -19.54 -11.35
C LEU A 348 -13.37 -18.43 -10.90
N ARG A 349 -12.38 -18.74 -10.06
CA ARG A 349 -11.38 -17.77 -9.56
C ARG A 349 -10.71 -17.01 -10.71
N ARG A 350 -10.22 -17.72 -11.73
CA ARG A 350 -9.59 -17.11 -12.92
C ARG A 350 -10.56 -16.26 -13.74
N ARG A 351 -11.78 -16.75 -13.97
CA ARG A 351 -12.81 -16.01 -14.71
C ARG A 351 -13.16 -14.70 -14.03
N LEU A 352 -13.41 -14.73 -12.71
CA LEU A 352 -13.73 -13.53 -11.94
C LEU A 352 -12.54 -12.56 -11.92
N GLY A 353 -11.31 -13.04 -11.75
CA GLY A 353 -10.10 -12.21 -11.76
C GLY A 353 -9.87 -11.49 -13.10
N ALA A 354 -10.11 -12.17 -14.22
CA ALA A 354 -10.02 -11.56 -15.54
C ALA A 354 -11.09 -10.47 -15.76
N ALA A 355 -12.35 -10.76 -15.40
CA ALA A 355 -13.44 -9.79 -15.49
C ALA A 355 -13.24 -8.59 -14.55
N ALA A 356 -12.71 -8.84 -13.34
CA ALA A 356 -12.32 -7.82 -12.38
C ALA A 356 -11.31 -6.84 -12.97
N ARG A 357 -10.26 -7.37 -13.59
CA ARG A 357 -9.21 -6.56 -14.21
C ARG A 357 -9.73 -5.67 -15.33
N GLU A 358 -10.65 -6.18 -16.13
CA GLU A 358 -11.26 -5.38 -17.19
C GLU A 358 -12.11 -4.26 -16.62
N LYS A 359 -12.99 -4.59 -15.66
CA LYS A 359 -13.84 -3.59 -15.01
C LYS A 359 -13.04 -2.50 -14.28
N ALA A 360 -11.91 -2.86 -13.68
CA ALA A 360 -11.04 -1.93 -12.96
C ALA A 360 -10.54 -0.77 -13.84
N ARG A 361 -10.40 -0.98 -15.17
CA ARG A 361 -9.97 0.08 -16.10
C ARG A 361 -10.85 1.33 -16.08
N ALA A 362 -12.15 1.18 -15.79
CA ALA A 362 -13.07 2.30 -15.67
C ALA A 362 -12.77 3.25 -14.49
N TYR A 363 -11.93 2.80 -13.54
CA TYR A 363 -11.48 3.56 -12.39
C TYR A 363 -10.06 4.10 -12.53
N ALA A 364 -9.41 3.88 -13.69
CA ALA A 364 -8.09 4.43 -13.96
C ALA A 364 -8.11 5.97 -13.94
N PRO A 365 -7.02 6.66 -13.55
CA PRO A 365 -7.01 8.12 -13.41
C PRO A 365 -7.45 8.87 -14.66
N ASP A 366 -7.02 8.41 -15.85
CA ASP A 366 -7.43 9.00 -17.13
C ASP A 366 -8.95 8.90 -17.38
N ALA A 367 -9.53 7.72 -17.13
CA ALA A 367 -10.97 7.49 -17.29
C ALA A 367 -11.81 8.35 -16.33
N ILE A 368 -11.34 8.54 -15.09
CA ILE A 368 -12.00 9.40 -14.11
C ILE A 368 -11.85 10.88 -14.50
N ALA A 369 -10.66 11.32 -14.92
CA ALA A 369 -10.43 12.70 -15.37
C ALA A 369 -11.35 13.08 -16.55
N ALA A 370 -11.54 12.18 -17.52
CA ALA A 370 -12.46 12.39 -18.64
C ALA A 370 -13.93 12.61 -18.20
N ARG A 371 -14.38 11.94 -17.13
CA ARG A 371 -15.72 12.16 -16.55
C ARG A 371 -15.84 13.55 -15.94
N TYR A 372 -14.80 14.02 -15.26
CA TYR A 372 -14.75 15.38 -14.72
C TYR A 372 -14.74 16.44 -15.84
N GLU A 373 -13.96 16.24 -16.90
CA GLU A 373 -13.94 17.15 -18.05
C GLU A 373 -15.32 17.28 -18.69
N THR A 374 -16.02 16.15 -18.88
CA THR A 374 -17.41 16.14 -19.36
C THR A 374 -18.30 17.00 -18.47
N LEU A 375 -18.18 16.86 -17.15
CA LEU A 375 -18.90 17.69 -16.19
C LEU A 375 -18.54 19.18 -16.31
N PHE A 376 -17.24 19.52 -16.43
CA PHE A 376 -16.79 20.90 -16.58
C PHE A 376 -17.38 21.55 -17.83
N GLU A 377 -17.40 20.82 -18.95
CA GLU A 377 -17.99 21.27 -20.21
C GLU A 377 -19.50 21.50 -20.08
N GLU A 378 -20.22 20.57 -19.46
CA GLU A 378 -21.66 20.68 -19.24
C GLU A 378 -22.02 21.89 -18.37
N LEU A 379 -21.32 22.07 -17.25
CA LEU A 379 -21.52 23.21 -16.34
C LEU A 379 -21.16 24.53 -17.03
N THR A 380 -20.04 24.58 -17.75
CA THR A 380 -19.63 25.77 -18.51
C THR A 380 -20.66 26.12 -19.59
N ARG A 381 -21.19 25.13 -20.32
CA ARG A 381 -22.23 25.33 -21.34
C ARG A 381 -23.54 25.82 -20.72
N ALA A 382 -23.96 25.25 -19.59
CA ALA A 382 -25.13 25.69 -18.85
C ALA A 382 -24.99 27.15 -18.39
N ARG A 383 -23.83 27.51 -17.84
CA ARG A 383 -23.52 28.89 -17.42
C ARG A 383 -23.52 29.87 -18.59
N ARG A 384 -22.92 29.51 -19.73
CA ARG A 384 -22.96 30.33 -20.96
C ARG A 384 -24.39 30.52 -21.48
N ARG A 385 -25.26 29.51 -21.41
CA ARG A 385 -26.69 29.63 -21.77
C ARG A 385 -27.44 30.58 -20.85
N THR A 386 -27.23 30.50 -19.53
CA THR A 386 -27.82 31.42 -18.56
C THR A 386 -27.36 32.86 -18.79
N LEU A 387 -26.05 33.06 -19.00
CA LEU A 387 -25.48 34.37 -19.31
C LEU A 387 -25.94 34.90 -20.67
N SER A 388 -26.03 34.05 -21.70
CA SER A 388 -26.53 34.43 -23.02
C SER A 388 -28.03 34.77 -22.97
N GLY A 389 -28.84 34.04 -22.21
CA GLY A 389 -30.26 34.34 -22.01
C GLY A 389 -30.50 35.59 -21.17
N ALA A 390 -29.66 35.86 -20.18
CA ALA A 390 -29.66 37.12 -19.43
C ALA A 390 -29.17 38.28 -20.31
N ALA A 391 -28.08 38.09 -21.05
CA ALA A 391 -27.56 39.07 -22.00
C ALA A 391 -28.46 39.26 -23.22
N SER A 392 -29.31 38.31 -23.60
CA SER A 392 -30.35 38.46 -24.63
C SER A 392 -31.48 39.32 -24.10
N ARG A 393 -31.95 39.08 -22.87
CA ARG A 393 -32.95 39.93 -22.20
C ARG A 393 -32.43 41.36 -21.96
N VAL A 394 -31.18 41.48 -21.56
CA VAL A 394 -30.48 42.77 -21.42
C VAL A 394 -30.21 43.39 -22.79
N ARG A 395 -29.87 42.63 -23.84
CA ARG A 395 -29.75 43.14 -25.22
C ARG A 395 -31.10 43.52 -25.83
N GLU A 396 -32.22 42.87 -25.51
CA GLU A 396 -33.56 43.28 -25.93
C GLU A 396 -34.02 44.55 -25.22
N ARG A 397 -33.63 44.72 -23.96
CA ARG A 397 -33.82 45.97 -23.20
C ARG A 397 -32.92 47.09 -23.73
N LEU A 398 -31.63 46.80 -23.94
CA LEU A 398 -30.66 47.73 -24.49
C LEU A 398 -30.86 47.98 -26.00
N ALA A 399 -31.48 47.10 -26.78
CA ALA A 399 -31.81 47.32 -28.19
C ALA A 399 -33.04 48.23 -28.34
N ARG A 400 -33.98 48.17 -27.38
CA ARG A 400 -35.01 49.19 -27.21
C ARG A 400 -34.39 50.55 -26.86
N GLU A 401 -33.35 50.57 -26.03
CA GLU A 401 -32.66 51.81 -25.62
C GLU A 401 -31.61 52.29 -26.67
N ARG A 402 -31.03 51.40 -27.49
CA ARG A 402 -30.04 51.70 -28.54
C ARG A 402 -30.65 52.05 -29.89
N ARG A 403 -31.94 51.78 -30.13
CA ARG A 403 -32.70 52.46 -31.20
C ARG A 403 -32.79 53.98 -30.99
N ALA A 404 -32.45 54.48 -29.80
CA ALA A 404 -32.44 55.90 -29.48
C ALA A 404 -31.06 56.59 -29.64
N ARG A 405 -29.95 55.87 -29.83
CA ARG A 405 -28.61 56.49 -29.98
C ARG A 405 -27.72 55.71 -30.93
N GLY A 406 -27.40 56.33 -32.07
CA GLY A 406 -26.61 55.78 -33.17
C GLY A 406 -25.10 55.65 -32.86
N PRO A 407 -24.35 54.87 -33.66
CA PRO A 407 -23.01 54.40 -33.29
C PRO A 407 -21.87 55.21 -33.91
N ARG A 408 -20.74 55.29 -33.21
CA ARG A 408 -19.41 55.70 -33.72
C ARG A 408 -18.36 54.61 -33.46
N ALA A 409 -17.35 54.59 -34.33
CA ALA A 409 -16.43 53.50 -34.62
C ALA A 409 -15.00 53.70 -34.07
N GLY A 410 -14.21 52.61 -34.10
CA GLY A 410 -12.74 52.54 -33.97
C GLY A 410 -12.26 51.99 -32.61
N GLY A 411 -11.22 51.17 -32.49
CA GLY A 411 -10.28 50.55 -33.43
C GLY A 411 -9.12 49.85 -32.66
N ARG A 412 -8.76 48.64 -33.15
CA ARG A 412 -7.52 47.81 -33.16
C ARG A 412 -6.30 47.97 -32.19
N GLY A 413 -5.67 46.81 -31.86
CA GLY A 413 -4.22 46.59 -31.55
C GLY A 413 -3.97 45.48 -30.50
N ALA A 414 -3.55 44.24 -30.81
CA ALA A 414 -2.18 43.67 -31.01
C ALA A 414 -1.34 43.59 -29.70
N SER A 415 -0.50 42.60 -29.35
CA SER A 415 -0.14 41.22 -29.76
C SER A 415 0.78 40.67 -28.65
N ALA A 416 0.81 39.34 -28.42
CA ALA A 416 1.52 38.66 -27.34
C ALA A 416 3.03 38.40 -27.61
N PRO A 417 3.87 38.26 -26.57
CA PRO A 417 5.18 37.62 -26.69
C PRO A 417 5.26 36.22 -26.04
N THR A 418 6.18 35.46 -26.62
CA THR A 418 6.40 34.02 -26.57
C THR A 418 7.07 33.50 -25.29
N ALA A 419 6.74 32.25 -24.96
CA ALA A 419 7.23 31.47 -23.83
C ALA A 419 8.71 31.06 -23.95
N LEU A 420 9.42 31.08 -22.81
CA LEU A 420 10.71 30.41 -22.60
C LEU A 420 10.47 29.17 -21.72
N ALA A 421 10.92 28.01 -22.22
CA ALA A 421 10.84 26.73 -21.53
C ALA A 421 11.93 26.61 -20.44
N PRO A 422 11.61 26.13 -19.22
CA PRO A 422 12.62 25.64 -18.29
C PRO A 422 12.79 24.13 -18.45
N SER A 423 14.00 23.71 -18.80
CA SER A 423 14.47 22.33 -18.70
C SER A 423 14.66 21.96 -17.22
N SER A 424 13.84 21.05 -16.70
CA SER A 424 14.04 20.48 -15.37
C SER A 424 15.19 19.46 -15.36
N PRO A 425 15.97 19.37 -14.27
CA PRO A 425 17.01 18.36 -14.10
C PRO A 425 16.40 16.95 -13.91
N PRO A 426 17.11 15.88 -14.27
CA PRO A 426 16.63 14.52 -14.07
C PRO A 426 16.49 14.20 -12.57
N GLY A 427 15.33 13.67 -12.20
CA GLY A 427 15.05 13.15 -10.86
C GLY A 427 15.90 11.92 -10.49
N PRO A 428 15.78 11.41 -9.25
CA PRO A 428 16.58 10.30 -8.76
C PRO A 428 16.38 9.01 -9.60
N LEU A 429 17.46 8.25 -9.72
CA LEU A 429 17.52 6.93 -10.35
C LEU A 429 16.63 5.92 -9.59
N ALA A 430 15.40 5.74 -10.06
CA ALA A 430 14.47 4.75 -9.53
C ALA A 430 14.41 3.52 -10.46
N LEU A 431 14.77 2.35 -9.92
CA LEU A 431 14.71 1.09 -10.65
C LEU A 431 13.57 0.21 -10.12
N CYS A 432 13.04 -0.62 -11.00
CA CYS A 432 12.16 -1.73 -10.65
C CYS A 432 12.98 -3.02 -10.63
N ALA A 433 12.62 -3.94 -9.74
CA ALA A 433 13.23 -5.26 -9.65
C ALA A 433 12.13 -6.32 -9.63
N THR A 434 12.28 -7.37 -10.43
CA THR A 434 11.28 -8.43 -10.57
C THR A 434 11.96 -9.77 -10.36
N ALA A 435 11.55 -10.51 -9.34
CA ALA A 435 12.03 -11.88 -9.15
C ALA A 435 11.55 -12.77 -10.29
N THR A 436 12.45 -13.61 -10.80
CA THR A 436 12.17 -14.50 -11.93
C THR A 436 11.71 -15.87 -11.46
N ALA A 437 11.09 -16.65 -12.36
CA ALA A 437 10.56 -17.98 -12.04
C ALA A 437 11.65 -19.02 -11.71
N ASP A 438 12.91 -18.75 -12.05
CA ASP A 438 14.09 -19.51 -11.65
C ASP A 438 14.76 -18.91 -10.39
N GLY A 439 14.06 -18.02 -9.66
CA GLY A 439 14.48 -17.35 -8.42
C GLY A 439 15.71 -16.44 -8.55
N GLY A 440 16.03 -16.02 -9.76
CA GLY A 440 16.92 -14.90 -10.02
C GLY A 440 16.22 -13.54 -9.87
N LEU A 441 16.84 -12.49 -10.43
CA LEU A 441 16.33 -11.13 -10.41
C LEU A 441 16.47 -10.47 -11.77
N LEU A 442 15.46 -9.71 -12.17
CA LEU A 442 15.52 -8.82 -13.31
C LEU A 442 15.43 -7.38 -12.83
N VAL A 443 16.47 -6.57 -13.07
CA VAL A 443 16.47 -5.14 -12.71
C VAL A 443 16.27 -4.30 -13.96
N ARG A 444 15.35 -3.32 -13.92
CA ARG A 444 15.05 -2.42 -15.05
C ARG A 444 14.83 -0.97 -14.58
N PRO A 445 15.04 0.03 -15.44
CA PRO A 445 14.54 1.38 -15.18
C PRO A 445 13.03 1.39 -14.96
N GLY A 446 12.55 2.20 -14.01
CA GLY A 446 11.12 2.46 -13.89
C GLY A 446 10.58 3.27 -15.08
N PRO A 447 9.26 3.28 -15.33
CA PRO A 447 8.65 4.08 -16.38
C PRO A 447 9.01 5.57 -16.25
N GLY A 448 9.47 6.18 -17.34
CA GLY A 448 9.96 7.57 -17.36
C GLY A 448 11.34 7.79 -16.74
N GLY A 449 11.94 6.77 -16.11
CA GLY A 449 13.28 6.83 -15.54
C GLY A 449 14.36 6.82 -16.61
N ARG A 450 15.17 7.88 -16.68
CA ARG A 450 16.36 7.91 -17.55
C ARG A 450 17.59 7.49 -16.75
N LEU A 451 18.27 6.43 -17.17
CA LEU A 451 19.61 6.16 -16.66
C LEU A 451 20.57 7.26 -17.14
N PRO A 452 21.58 7.65 -16.35
CA PRO A 452 22.65 8.51 -16.82
C PRO A 452 23.30 7.99 -18.11
N GLY A 453 23.65 8.88 -19.03
CA GLY A 453 24.25 8.52 -20.32
C GLY A 453 25.61 7.84 -20.19
N GLY A 454 25.99 7.05 -21.19
CA GLY A 454 27.22 6.25 -21.23
C GLY A 454 27.09 4.85 -20.60
N PRO A 455 28.11 3.98 -20.76
CA PRO A 455 28.07 2.59 -20.28
C PRO A 455 27.97 2.52 -18.75
N ARG A 456 27.15 1.59 -18.24
CA ARG A 456 26.86 1.44 -16.80
C ARG A 456 26.98 -0.01 -16.35
N GLU A 457 27.24 -0.19 -15.05
CA GLU A 457 27.18 -1.48 -14.37
C GLU A 457 26.24 -1.38 -13.17
N LEU A 458 25.44 -2.43 -12.96
CA LEU A 458 24.78 -2.70 -11.70
C LEU A 458 25.82 -3.31 -10.74
N LEU A 459 26.03 -2.66 -9.60
CA LEU A 459 26.97 -3.07 -8.57
C LEU A 459 26.20 -3.56 -7.34
N LEU A 460 26.38 -4.82 -6.96
CA LEU A 460 25.91 -5.37 -5.69
C LEU A 460 27.11 -5.44 -4.74
N ARG A 461 26.97 -4.87 -3.54
CA ARG A 461 28.02 -4.90 -2.51
C ARG A 461 27.53 -5.55 -1.23
N LEU A 462 28.27 -6.53 -0.73
CA LEU A 462 27.94 -7.22 0.51
C LEU A 462 28.16 -6.31 1.73
N ARG A 463 27.17 -6.22 2.62
CA ARG A 463 27.25 -5.42 3.85
C ARG A 463 28.18 -6.05 4.86
N HIS A 464 28.92 -5.19 5.56
CA HIS A 464 29.83 -5.57 6.66
C HIS A 464 30.87 -6.62 6.27
N ASP A 465 31.17 -6.75 4.98
CA ASP A 465 32.15 -7.69 4.48
C ASP A 465 33.56 -7.06 4.55
N PRO A 466 34.49 -7.62 5.34
CA PRO A 466 35.85 -7.08 5.47
C PRO A 466 36.64 -7.21 4.16
N GLU A 467 36.32 -8.20 3.33
CA GLU A 467 36.92 -8.42 2.01
C GLU A 467 36.35 -7.47 0.95
N GLY A 468 35.25 -6.78 1.24
CA GLY A 468 34.63 -5.82 0.33
C GLY A 468 34.11 -6.44 -0.97
N ARG A 469 33.60 -7.68 -0.93
CA ARG A 469 33.11 -8.42 -2.10
C ARG A 469 32.02 -7.64 -2.85
N GLU A 470 32.16 -7.62 -4.16
CA GLU A 470 31.33 -6.90 -5.11
C GLU A 470 30.99 -7.79 -6.31
N LEU A 471 29.74 -7.72 -6.79
CA LEU A 471 29.34 -8.25 -8.10
C LEU A 471 29.02 -7.07 -9.01
N ARG A 472 29.61 -7.05 -10.21
CA ARG A 472 29.37 -6.04 -11.25
C ARG A 472 28.75 -6.71 -12.45
N VAL A 473 27.58 -6.24 -12.87
CA VAL A 473 26.86 -6.75 -14.03
C VAL A 473 26.65 -5.60 -15.03
N PRO A 474 27.16 -5.70 -16.27
CA PRO A 474 26.95 -4.69 -17.29
C PRO A 474 25.46 -4.42 -17.54
N VAL A 475 25.11 -3.14 -17.66
CA VAL A 475 23.76 -2.73 -18.10
C VAL A 475 23.77 -2.71 -19.63
N PRO A 476 22.92 -3.50 -20.32
CA PRO A 476 22.91 -3.54 -21.78
C PRO A 476 22.69 -2.17 -22.44
N GLU A 477 23.43 -1.90 -23.52
CA GLU A 477 23.28 -0.69 -24.34
C GLU A 477 22.24 -0.90 -25.46
N GLY A 478 21.33 0.06 -25.64
CA GLY A 478 20.30 0.02 -26.69
C GLY A 478 19.04 -0.79 -26.34
N GLY A 479 17.88 -0.34 -26.84
CA GLY A 479 16.56 -0.95 -26.59
C GLY A 479 15.68 -0.18 -25.59
N ALA A 480 14.35 -0.33 -25.74
CA ALA A 480 13.35 0.32 -24.88
C ALA A 480 13.29 -0.25 -23.45
N ASP A 481 13.97 -1.38 -23.19
CA ASP A 481 13.89 -2.11 -21.92
C ASP A 481 15.28 -2.58 -21.48
N ARG A 482 16.02 -1.66 -20.82
CA ARG A 482 17.38 -1.89 -20.29
C ARG A 482 17.34 -2.83 -19.08
N ARG A 483 17.09 -4.10 -19.34
CA ARG A 483 16.97 -5.15 -18.33
C ARG A 483 18.35 -5.73 -17.98
N VAL A 484 18.61 -5.87 -16.69
CA VAL A 484 19.82 -6.50 -16.14
C VAL A 484 19.39 -7.80 -15.48
N PRO A 485 19.58 -8.95 -16.14
CA PRO A 485 19.32 -10.24 -15.52
C PRO A 485 20.42 -10.57 -14.52
N LEU A 486 20.03 -11.13 -13.38
CA LEU A 486 20.89 -11.77 -12.41
C LEU A 486 20.37 -13.19 -12.24
N SER A 487 21.06 -14.15 -12.87
CA SER A 487 20.73 -15.57 -12.73
C SER A 487 21.60 -16.22 -11.67
N ARG A 488 21.01 -17.16 -10.92
CA ARG A 488 21.72 -18.01 -9.97
C ARG A 488 22.60 -19.05 -10.64
N ALA A 489 22.35 -19.34 -11.92
CA ALA A 489 23.22 -20.22 -12.71
C ALA A 489 24.55 -19.55 -13.08
N GLU A 490 24.55 -18.22 -13.23
CA GLU A 490 25.72 -17.45 -13.67
C GLU A 490 26.47 -16.78 -12.52
N HIS A 491 25.81 -16.58 -11.38
CA HIS A 491 26.39 -15.85 -10.26
C HIS A 491 26.19 -16.59 -8.93
N VAL A 492 27.27 -16.74 -8.17
CA VAL A 492 27.27 -17.32 -6.83
C VAL A 492 27.44 -16.18 -5.82
N LEU A 493 26.39 -15.89 -5.06
CA LEU A 493 26.41 -14.84 -4.04
C LEU A 493 26.50 -15.45 -2.64
N PRO A 494 27.54 -15.13 -1.84
CA PRO A 494 27.61 -15.47 -0.43
C PRO A 494 26.36 -15.07 0.37
N GLU A 495 26.07 -15.78 1.45
CA GLU A 495 24.99 -15.46 2.38
C GLU A 495 25.19 -14.05 2.97
N GLY A 496 24.13 -13.24 2.95
CA GLY A 496 24.16 -11.91 3.54
C GLY A 496 23.20 -10.91 2.90
N ARG A 497 23.46 -9.62 3.12
CA ARG A 497 22.64 -8.52 2.60
C ARG A 497 23.47 -7.69 1.63
N TRP A 498 22.96 -7.50 0.42
CA TRP A 498 23.62 -6.79 -0.64
C TRP A 498 22.94 -5.45 -0.89
N ASP A 499 23.71 -4.37 -0.88
CA ASP A 499 23.25 -3.06 -1.32
C ASP A 499 23.46 -2.92 -2.83
N CYS A 500 22.44 -2.41 -3.52
CA CYS A 500 22.47 -2.22 -4.97
C CYS A 500 22.83 -0.77 -5.33
N TYR A 501 23.79 -0.62 -6.23
CA TYR A 501 24.26 0.66 -6.77
C TYR A 501 24.31 0.63 -8.30
N LEU A 502 24.23 1.82 -8.90
CA LEU A 502 24.63 2.04 -10.29
C LEU A 502 26.00 2.70 -10.30
N VAL A 503 26.90 2.25 -11.19
CA VAL A 503 28.24 2.83 -11.37
C VAL A 503 28.56 3.02 -12.87
N PRO A 504 29.47 3.94 -13.25
CA PRO A 504 30.06 3.96 -14.58
C PRO A 504 30.82 2.65 -14.85
N ALA A 505 30.73 2.10 -16.08
CA ALA A 505 31.49 0.91 -16.44
C ALA A 505 33.01 1.14 -16.28
N GLY A 506 33.71 0.18 -15.67
CA GLY A 506 35.14 0.30 -15.35
C GLY A 506 35.49 1.39 -14.32
N GLY A 507 34.49 2.05 -13.71
CA GLY A 507 34.68 3.13 -12.75
C GLY A 507 35.03 2.65 -11.34
N THR A 508 35.72 3.51 -10.58
CA THR A 508 36.05 3.28 -9.16
C THR A 508 34.86 3.57 -8.24
N ALA A 509 34.92 3.07 -7.00
CA ALA A 509 33.88 3.23 -5.97
C ALA A 509 33.53 4.69 -5.61
N ALA A 510 34.32 5.67 -6.05
CA ALA A 510 34.15 7.09 -5.75
C ALA A 510 32.89 7.72 -6.38
N ARG A 511 32.33 7.10 -7.44
CA ARG A 511 31.14 7.62 -8.13
C ARG A 511 30.07 6.54 -8.27
N ARG A 512 29.37 6.26 -7.15
CA ARG A 512 28.26 5.30 -7.07
C ARG A 512 26.94 5.98 -6.71
N TRP A 513 25.85 5.55 -7.32
CA TRP A 513 24.50 5.99 -6.98
C TRP A 513 23.74 4.84 -6.35
N ARG A 514 23.27 5.03 -5.11
CA ARG A 514 22.43 4.02 -4.44
C ARG A 514 21.07 3.96 -5.14
N ILE A 515 20.61 2.76 -5.45
CA ILE A 515 19.37 2.57 -6.22
C ILE A 515 18.17 2.69 -5.29
N THR A 516 17.26 3.62 -5.58
CA THR A 516 15.94 3.68 -4.95
C THR A 516 15.03 2.63 -5.58
N ALA A 517 14.37 1.83 -4.74
CA ALA A 517 13.41 0.82 -5.19
C ALA A 517 12.06 1.47 -5.47
N ARG A 518 11.65 1.49 -6.75
CA ARG A 518 10.30 1.94 -7.12
C ARG A 518 9.28 0.84 -6.89
N ILE A 519 9.53 -0.32 -7.50
CA ILE A 519 8.69 -1.52 -7.46
C ILE A 519 9.64 -2.71 -7.26
N VAL A 520 9.29 -3.60 -6.34
CA VAL A 520 9.99 -4.88 -6.14
C VAL A 520 8.95 -5.99 -6.20
N GLU A 521 8.85 -6.64 -7.35
CA GLU A 521 7.92 -7.74 -7.57
C GLU A 521 8.52 -9.05 -7.08
N GLN A 522 7.86 -9.70 -6.14
CA GLN A 522 8.33 -10.96 -5.55
C GLN A 522 7.32 -12.10 -5.72
N ALA A 523 6.26 -11.91 -6.52
CA ALA A 523 5.19 -12.90 -6.68
C ALA A 523 5.71 -14.26 -7.17
N ALA A 524 6.73 -14.28 -8.02
CA ALA A 524 7.38 -15.51 -8.48
C ALA A 524 8.12 -16.29 -7.39
N LEU A 525 8.41 -15.67 -6.23
CA LEU A 525 9.05 -16.32 -5.09
C LEU A 525 8.04 -16.89 -4.09
N LEU A 526 6.75 -16.57 -4.23
CA LEU A 526 5.75 -16.97 -3.27
C LEU A 526 5.59 -18.50 -3.24
N GLY A 527 5.80 -19.10 -2.07
CA GLY A 527 5.75 -20.55 -1.89
C GLY A 527 6.95 -21.31 -2.50
N ARG A 528 7.95 -20.60 -3.03
CA ARG A 528 9.15 -21.23 -3.59
C ARG A 528 10.00 -21.83 -2.47
N GLU A 529 10.37 -23.09 -2.63
CA GLU A 529 11.35 -23.77 -1.79
C GLU A 529 12.78 -23.26 -2.06
N PRO A 530 13.72 -23.43 -1.13
CA PRO A 530 15.13 -23.14 -1.38
C PRO A 530 15.67 -23.99 -2.55
N ASP A 531 16.54 -23.40 -3.37
CA ASP A 531 17.08 -24.10 -4.54
C ASP A 531 18.34 -24.87 -4.19
N VAL A 532 18.43 -26.11 -4.67
CA VAL A 532 19.61 -26.96 -4.52
C VAL A 532 20.41 -26.91 -5.82
N GLY A 533 21.65 -26.41 -5.74
CA GLY A 533 22.57 -26.31 -6.86
C GLY A 533 23.95 -26.89 -6.53
N PRO A 534 24.92 -26.79 -7.47
CA PRO A 534 26.26 -27.36 -7.31
C PRO A 534 27.06 -26.74 -6.14
N HIS A 535 26.66 -25.55 -5.67
CA HIS A 535 27.30 -24.86 -4.56
C HIS A 535 26.54 -25.01 -3.22
N GLY A 536 25.48 -25.83 -3.20
CA GLY A 536 24.64 -26.06 -2.02
C GLY A 536 23.23 -25.49 -2.17
N VAL A 537 22.60 -25.23 -1.03
CA VAL A 537 21.25 -24.64 -0.91
C VAL A 537 21.32 -23.13 -0.97
N SER A 538 20.51 -22.52 -1.85
CA SER A 538 20.51 -21.09 -2.08
C SER A 538 19.11 -20.48 -2.21
N SER A 539 18.97 -19.25 -1.69
CA SER A 539 17.75 -18.46 -1.83
C SER A 539 18.09 -16.98 -1.98
N TRP A 540 17.43 -16.31 -2.92
CA TRP A 540 17.62 -14.88 -3.22
C TRP A 540 16.27 -14.16 -3.11
N ILE A 541 16.22 -13.11 -2.28
CA ILE A 541 15.00 -12.33 -2.07
C ILE A 541 15.32 -10.83 -2.24
N PRO A 542 14.92 -10.19 -3.34
CA PRO A 542 15.04 -8.74 -3.50
C PRO A 542 14.04 -8.06 -2.56
N TYR A 543 14.40 -6.93 -1.96
CA TYR A 543 13.49 -6.22 -1.06
C TYR A 543 13.81 -4.71 -1.01
N THR A 544 12.82 -3.94 -0.57
CA THR A 544 12.98 -2.51 -0.30
C THR A 544 13.41 -2.30 1.16
N THR A 545 14.52 -1.61 1.39
CA THR A 545 14.96 -1.25 2.74
C THR A 545 13.99 -0.24 3.37
N THR A 546 14.05 -0.06 4.69
CA THR A 546 13.27 0.99 5.40
C THR A 546 13.45 2.38 4.82
N ASP A 547 14.62 2.68 4.25
CA ASP A 547 14.96 3.98 3.67
C ASP A 547 14.64 4.06 2.17
N GLY A 548 13.93 3.08 1.61
CA GLY A 548 13.48 3.07 0.21
C GLY A 548 14.48 2.59 -0.83
N PHE A 549 15.62 2.02 -0.43
CA PHE A 549 16.62 1.49 -1.37
C PHE A 549 16.37 0.04 -1.77
N LEU A 550 16.79 -0.34 -2.97
CA LEU A 550 16.82 -1.73 -3.42
C LEU A 550 17.98 -2.47 -2.74
N ALA A 551 17.66 -3.63 -2.17
CA ALA A 551 18.62 -4.56 -1.61
C ALA A 551 18.28 -6.00 -2.01
N LEU A 552 19.26 -6.89 -1.90
CA LEU A 552 19.09 -8.31 -2.12
C LEU A 552 19.52 -9.07 -0.86
N ARG A 553 18.66 -9.95 -0.35
CA ARG A 553 19.02 -10.89 0.71
C ARG A 553 19.36 -12.23 0.06
N THR A 554 20.50 -12.80 0.42
CA THR A 554 20.99 -14.07 -0.11
C THR A 554 21.26 -15.05 1.02
N TRP A 555 21.02 -16.33 0.76
CA TRP A 555 21.51 -17.47 1.55
C TRP A 555 22.27 -18.41 0.63
N LEU A 556 23.35 -18.99 1.13
CA LEU A 556 24.16 -20.00 0.44
C LEU A 556 24.78 -20.91 1.50
N ARG A 557 24.29 -22.14 1.61
CA ARG A 557 24.64 -23.09 2.67
C ARG A 557 24.91 -24.46 2.08
N PRO A 558 25.85 -25.27 2.62
CA PRO A 558 26.02 -26.65 2.16
C PRO A 558 24.75 -27.48 2.31
N ALA A 559 24.04 -27.29 3.43
CA ALA A 559 22.75 -27.91 3.71
C ALA A 559 21.87 -26.95 4.52
N HIS A 560 20.53 -27.14 4.45
CA HIS A 560 19.56 -26.33 5.20
C HIS A 560 18.31 -27.14 5.50
N ALA A 561 17.75 -26.98 6.70
CA ALA A 561 16.45 -27.55 7.06
C ALA A 561 15.37 -26.46 7.00
N GLU A 562 14.54 -26.50 5.96
CA GLU A 562 13.44 -25.54 5.78
C GLU A 562 12.27 -25.91 6.68
N VAL A 563 11.92 -25.00 7.59
CA VAL A 563 10.83 -25.17 8.55
C VAL A 563 9.49 -24.90 7.87
N GLU A 564 8.67 -25.94 7.77
CA GLU A 564 7.37 -25.89 7.12
C GLU A 564 6.28 -25.49 8.10
N ARG A 565 6.19 -26.20 9.24
CA ARG A 565 5.17 -25.96 10.26
C ARG A 565 5.78 -25.86 11.65
N ILE A 566 5.25 -24.92 12.41
CA ILE A 566 5.54 -24.77 13.84
C ILE A 566 4.24 -24.91 14.61
N HIS A 567 4.22 -25.84 15.56
CA HIS A 567 3.15 -25.96 16.55
C HIS A 567 3.70 -25.58 17.92
N VAL A 568 3.17 -24.49 18.46
CA VAL A 568 3.43 -24.02 19.82
C VAL A 568 2.40 -24.69 20.72
N GLY A 569 2.80 -25.76 21.40
CA GLY A 569 1.95 -26.42 22.37
C GLY A 569 1.71 -25.53 23.60
N ARG A 570 0.55 -25.68 24.23
CA ARG A 570 0.08 -24.93 25.41
C ARG A 570 -0.55 -25.90 26.41
N ASP A 571 -0.73 -25.43 27.64
CA ASP A 571 -1.40 -26.16 28.73
C ASP A 571 -0.79 -27.57 28.89
N ASP A 572 -1.57 -28.63 28.67
CA ASP A 572 -1.12 -30.02 28.83
C ASP A 572 -0.06 -30.50 27.80
N GLN A 573 0.26 -29.67 26.79
CA GLN A 573 1.27 -29.95 25.77
C GLN A 573 2.39 -28.89 25.76
N GLU A 574 3.15 -28.75 26.85
CA GLU A 574 4.27 -27.81 26.97
C GLU A 574 5.52 -28.18 26.13
N ALA A 575 5.36 -28.25 24.81
CA ALA A 575 6.46 -28.51 23.89
C ALA A 575 6.33 -27.75 22.56
N LEU A 576 7.48 -27.46 21.97
CA LEU A 576 7.61 -27.00 20.59
C LEU A 576 7.65 -28.22 19.65
N THR A 577 6.68 -28.33 18.75
CA THR A 577 6.71 -29.34 17.68
C THR A 577 6.97 -28.67 16.34
N VAL A 578 7.95 -29.16 15.60
CA VAL A 578 8.35 -28.57 14.30
C VAL A 578 8.41 -29.67 13.25
N THR A 579 7.94 -29.34 12.05
CA THR A 579 8.13 -30.14 10.84
C THR A 579 8.99 -29.37 9.86
N ALA A 580 10.00 -30.02 9.30
CA ALA A 580 10.96 -29.41 8.39
C ALA A 580 11.43 -30.41 7.32
N THR A 581 11.91 -29.88 6.20
CA THR A 581 12.47 -30.66 5.09
C THR A 581 13.95 -30.32 4.90
N LEU A 582 14.79 -31.34 4.75
CA LEU A 582 16.24 -31.20 4.59
C LEU A 582 16.61 -31.02 3.11
N TYR A 583 17.42 -29.99 2.82
CA TYR A 583 17.93 -29.66 1.49
C TYR A 583 19.47 -29.67 1.48
N GLY A 584 20.04 -29.89 0.29
CA GLY A 584 21.50 -29.82 0.04
C GLY A 584 22.28 -31.09 0.35
N THR A 585 21.59 -32.18 0.69
CA THR A 585 22.18 -33.49 0.94
C THR A 585 21.42 -34.56 0.14
N GLU A 586 22.12 -35.55 -0.41
CA GLU A 586 21.47 -36.73 -1.03
C GLU A 586 20.79 -37.64 0.03
N ALA A 587 21.01 -37.36 1.31
CA ALA A 587 20.50 -38.14 2.43
C ALA A 587 19.08 -37.71 2.85
N VAL A 588 18.18 -38.69 2.96
CA VAL A 588 17.03 -38.62 3.88
C VAL A 588 17.56 -38.41 5.30
N PRO A 589 16.94 -37.58 6.14
CA PRO A 589 17.35 -37.44 7.54
C PRO A 589 17.57 -38.82 8.17
N PRO A 590 18.78 -39.13 8.65
CA PRO A 590 19.08 -40.47 9.13
C PRO A 590 18.25 -40.78 10.38
N ARG A 591 17.97 -42.07 10.63
CA ARG A 591 17.10 -42.49 11.76
C ARG A 591 17.62 -42.04 13.13
N ASP A 592 18.92 -41.80 13.23
CA ASP A 592 19.61 -41.33 14.42
C ASP A 592 19.90 -39.82 14.41
N ALA A 593 19.37 -39.07 13.43
CA ALA A 593 19.42 -37.61 13.46
C ALA A 593 18.82 -37.04 14.75
N ARG A 594 19.39 -35.93 15.20
CA ARG A 594 19.01 -35.21 16.42
C ARG A 594 18.85 -33.74 16.10
N VAL A 595 17.96 -33.06 16.80
CA VAL A 595 17.97 -31.61 16.87
C VAL A 595 18.67 -31.21 18.16
N THR A 596 19.68 -30.35 18.04
CA THR A 596 20.37 -29.74 19.17
C THR A 596 19.87 -28.32 19.38
N ALA A 597 19.73 -27.94 20.65
CA ALA A 597 19.47 -26.58 21.07
C ALA A 597 20.66 -26.08 21.89
N THR A 598 21.27 -24.99 21.46
CA THR A 598 22.46 -24.41 22.09
C THR A 598 22.30 -22.92 22.29
N THR A 599 22.77 -22.39 23.42
CA THR A 599 22.90 -20.94 23.60
C THR A 599 24.15 -20.42 22.89
N ARG A 600 24.16 -19.15 22.48
CA ARG A 600 25.29 -18.57 21.72
C ARG A 600 26.53 -18.36 22.57
N SER A 601 26.35 -18.15 23.87
CA SER A 601 27.39 -18.09 24.88
C SER A 601 28.06 -19.43 25.13
N GLY A 602 27.39 -20.54 24.80
CA GLY A 602 27.83 -21.90 25.11
C GLY A 602 27.88 -22.23 26.60
N ARG A 603 27.34 -21.35 27.47
CA ARG A 603 27.38 -21.52 28.92
C ARG A 603 26.36 -22.55 29.43
N ALA A 604 25.23 -22.68 28.74
CA ALA A 604 24.19 -23.65 29.08
C ALA A 604 24.51 -25.03 28.46
N PRO A 605 24.24 -26.15 29.16
CA PRO A 605 24.39 -27.47 28.57
C PRO A 605 23.48 -27.66 27.35
N GLU A 606 24.04 -28.22 26.27
CA GLU A 606 23.30 -28.54 25.05
C GLU A 606 22.09 -29.45 25.35
N ILE A 607 20.97 -29.20 24.68
CA ILE A 607 19.79 -30.06 24.70
C ILE A 607 19.75 -30.82 23.39
N VAL A 608 19.49 -32.12 23.45
CA VAL A 608 19.44 -32.99 22.28
C VAL A 608 18.11 -33.74 22.27
N VAL A 609 17.34 -33.61 21.19
CA VAL A 609 16.07 -34.31 21.00
C VAL A 609 16.08 -35.13 19.70
N PRO A 610 15.39 -36.28 19.64
CA PRO A 610 15.34 -37.08 18.42
C PRO A 610 14.62 -36.36 17.28
N ALA A 611 15.23 -36.32 16.09
CA ALA A 611 14.57 -35.96 14.86
C ALA A 611 13.99 -37.23 14.23
N ARG A 612 12.66 -37.30 14.11
CA ARG A 612 11.96 -38.46 13.55
C ARG A 612 11.74 -38.24 12.06
N PRO A 613 12.29 -39.07 11.16
CA PRO A 613 12.06 -38.94 9.72
C PRO A 613 10.57 -39.04 9.38
N THR A 614 10.14 -38.26 8.38
CA THR A 614 8.81 -38.33 7.76
C THR A 614 8.99 -38.73 6.28
N ALA A 615 8.01 -38.44 5.41
CA ALA A 615 8.12 -38.77 3.99
C ALA A 615 9.23 -37.97 3.30
N GLY A 616 9.97 -38.62 2.39
CA GLY A 616 11.04 -37.97 1.63
C GLY A 616 12.18 -37.47 2.53
N ALA A 617 12.64 -36.24 2.29
CA ALA A 617 13.67 -35.59 3.12
C ALA A 617 13.09 -34.87 4.37
N GLY A 618 11.82 -35.13 4.70
CA GLY A 618 11.14 -34.53 5.84
C GLY A 618 11.50 -35.15 7.18
N PHE A 619 11.36 -34.37 8.25
CA PHE A 619 11.45 -34.84 9.63
C PHE A 619 10.59 -33.99 10.58
N THR A 620 10.32 -34.55 11.75
CA THR A 620 9.64 -33.85 12.85
C THR A 620 10.39 -34.04 14.16
N PHE A 621 10.37 -33.03 15.03
CA PHE A 621 10.91 -33.15 16.39
C PHE A 621 10.01 -32.43 17.39
N VAL A 622 10.15 -32.84 18.65
CA VAL A 622 9.45 -32.26 19.80
C VAL A 622 10.50 -31.83 20.81
N LEU A 623 10.52 -30.54 21.16
CA LEU A 623 11.37 -29.95 22.18
C LEU A 623 10.50 -29.53 23.38
N PRO A 624 10.52 -30.29 24.50
CA PRO A 624 9.82 -29.91 25.73
C PRO A 624 10.35 -28.58 26.27
N TYR A 625 9.48 -27.62 26.57
CA TYR A 625 9.90 -26.29 27.06
C TYR A 625 10.62 -26.34 28.41
N ALA A 626 10.31 -27.35 29.22
CA ALA A 626 10.95 -27.56 30.51
C ALA A 626 12.47 -27.85 30.38
N GLU A 627 12.96 -28.35 29.24
CA GLU A 627 14.40 -28.60 29.03
C GLU A 627 15.19 -27.28 28.97
N PRO A 628 14.90 -26.33 28.05
CA PRO A 628 15.53 -25.00 28.04
C PRO A 628 15.38 -24.22 29.35
N VAL A 629 14.23 -24.32 30.01
CA VAL A 629 13.99 -23.63 31.30
C VAL A 629 14.88 -24.20 32.41
N ARG A 630 15.01 -25.53 32.52
CA ARG A 630 15.87 -26.17 33.53
C ARG A 630 17.36 -25.93 33.31
N ARG A 631 17.81 -25.88 32.06
CA ARG A 631 19.24 -25.80 31.70
C ARG A 631 19.74 -24.39 31.43
N GLY A 632 18.83 -23.42 31.28
CA GLY A 632 19.16 -22.03 31.00
C GLY A 632 19.97 -21.37 32.12
N THR A 633 20.72 -20.34 31.75
CA THR A 633 21.54 -19.54 32.69
C THR A 633 20.73 -18.45 33.41
N GLY A 634 19.44 -18.30 33.10
CA GLY A 634 18.59 -17.20 33.57
C GLY A 634 18.80 -15.88 32.82
N GLU A 635 19.79 -15.81 31.92
CA GLU A 635 20.01 -14.68 31.02
C GLU A 635 19.02 -14.73 29.84
N ASP A 636 18.63 -13.56 29.30
CA ASP A 636 17.79 -13.47 28.10
C ASP A 636 18.63 -13.81 26.85
N GLU A 637 18.79 -15.11 26.61
CA GLU A 637 19.56 -15.64 25.49
C GLU A 637 18.74 -16.66 24.68
N PRO A 638 18.65 -16.53 23.34
CA PRO A 638 17.95 -17.50 22.51
C PRO A 638 18.73 -18.80 22.37
N TRP A 639 18.00 -19.92 22.39
CA TRP A 639 18.50 -21.24 22.04
C TRP A 639 18.39 -21.44 20.53
N ASP A 640 19.52 -21.46 19.83
CA ASP A 640 19.56 -21.71 18.40
C ASP A 640 19.38 -23.22 18.13
N LEU A 641 18.49 -23.57 17.18
CA LEU A 641 18.16 -24.97 16.87
C LEU A 641 18.89 -25.45 15.60
N ARG A 642 19.56 -26.61 15.68
CA ARG A 642 20.30 -27.20 14.55
C ARG A 642 20.07 -28.70 14.44
N LEU A 643 20.08 -29.24 13.22
CA LEU A 643 19.99 -30.68 12.95
C LEU A 643 21.41 -31.26 12.89
N THR A 644 21.66 -32.32 13.65
CA THR A 644 22.92 -33.05 13.72
C THR A 644 22.67 -34.54 13.52
N GLY A 645 23.69 -35.28 13.08
CA GLY A 645 23.57 -36.72 12.86
C GLY A 645 24.63 -37.25 11.89
N PRO A 646 24.83 -38.57 11.83
CA PRO A 646 25.78 -39.18 10.91
C PRO A 646 25.47 -38.86 9.45
N GLY A 647 26.50 -38.56 8.66
CA GLY A 647 26.35 -38.21 7.25
C GLY A 647 25.91 -36.76 6.97
N LEU A 648 25.61 -35.96 8.01
CA LEU A 648 25.45 -34.52 7.84
C LEU A 648 26.83 -33.83 7.83
N PRO A 649 27.07 -32.87 6.92
CA PRO A 649 28.39 -32.25 6.76
C PRO A 649 28.80 -31.36 7.95
N ALA A 650 27.82 -30.83 8.69
CA ALA A 650 27.95 -29.99 9.87
C ALA A 650 26.55 -29.88 10.55
N PRO A 651 26.44 -29.29 11.75
CA PRO A 651 25.13 -28.91 12.29
C PRO A 651 24.36 -28.03 11.30
N VAL A 652 23.27 -28.57 10.76
CA VAL A 652 22.47 -27.94 9.71
C VAL A 652 21.50 -26.94 10.36
N PRO A 653 21.46 -25.67 9.92
CA PRO A 653 20.55 -24.69 10.50
C PRO A 653 19.09 -25.03 10.13
N LEU A 654 18.19 -24.87 11.11
CA LEU A 654 16.74 -24.90 10.89
C LEU A 654 16.25 -23.46 10.69
N GLY A 655 15.43 -23.19 9.67
CA GLY A 655 14.90 -21.85 9.44
C GLY A 655 13.97 -21.75 8.24
N ARG A 656 13.60 -20.52 7.87
CA ARG A 656 12.80 -20.22 6.67
C ARG A 656 13.56 -19.30 5.73
N ILE A 657 14.16 -19.86 4.69
CA ILE A 657 14.90 -19.10 3.67
C ILE A 657 14.21 -19.13 2.30
N GLY A 658 13.20 -20.00 2.13
CA GLY A 658 12.32 -19.97 0.96
C GLY A 658 11.29 -18.84 1.01
N GLY A 659 10.54 -18.71 -0.07
CA GLY A 659 9.48 -17.71 -0.19
C GLY A 659 9.96 -16.30 -0.56
N ASP A 660 9.12 -15.32 -0.24
CA ASP A 660 9.29 -13.90 -0.62
C ASP A 660 9.63 -12.96 0.56
N VAL A 661 9.88 -13.52 1.75
CA VAL A 661 10.07 -12.74 2.98
C VAL A 661 11.53 -12.69 3.41
N ALA A 662 12.15 -11.51 3.26
CA ALA A 662 13.57 -11.29 3.57
C ALA A 662 13.90 -11.13 5.07
N ASP A 663 12.92 -10.83 5.93
CA ASP A 663 13.08 -10.79 7.40
C ASP A 663 11.82 -11.36 8.06
N ARG A 664 11.95 -12.57 8.61
CA ARG A 664 10.84 -13.33 9.19
C ARG A 664 10.48 -12.88 10.61
N ARG A 665 11.33 -12.10 11.29
CA ARG A 665 11.15 -11.74 12.71
C ARG A 665 9.88 -10.96 12.99
N ARG A 666 9.43 -10.17 12.00
CA ARG A 666 8.28 -9.27 12.13
C ARG A 666 7.00 -9.85 11.54
N THR A 667 7.12 -10.85 10.67
CA THR A 667 5.99 -11.46 9.95
C THR A 667 5.56 -12.75 10.64
N ASP A 668 6.52 -13.63 10.92
CA ASP A 668 6.33 -14.98 11.47
C ASP A 668 6.41 -14.90 13.01
N VAL A 669 5.50 -14.12 13.59
CA VAL A 669 5.40 -13.93 15.04
C VAL A 669 4.58 -15.06 15.65
N LEU A 670 5.20 -15.79 16.57
CA LEU A 670 4.63 -16.94 17.27
C LEU A 670 4.26 -16.56 18.71
N PRO A 671 3.21 -17.18 19.28
CA PRO A 671 2.81 -16.91 20.65
C PRO A 671 3.88 -17.35 21.65
N ALA A 672 3.88 -16.70 22.80
CA ALA A 672 4.65 -17.15 23.96
C ALA A 672 3.77 -18.01 24.87
N THR A 673 4.41 -18.88 25.65
CA THR A 673 3.80 -19.60 26.77
C THR A 673 4.64 -19.38 28.03
N THR A 674 4.03 -19.57 29.20
CA THR A 674 4.73 -19.47 30.49
C THR A 674 4.97 -20.88 31.02
N VAL A 675 6.22 -21.21 31.34
CA VAL A 675 6.65 -22.52 31.86
C VAL A 675 7.62 -22.28 33.01
N GLY A 676 7.28 -22.74 34.21
CA GLY A 676 8.14 -22.63 35.39
C GLY A 676 8.62 -21.21 35.69
N GLY A 677 7.73 -20.20 35.59
CA GLY A 677 8.07 -18.78 35.82
C GLY A 677 8.93 -18.13 34.73
N HIS A 678 9.06 -18.80 33.57
CA HIS A 678 9.78 -18.28 32.42
C HIS A 678 8.84 -18.15 31.24
N ARG A 679 8.96 -17.05 30.51
CA ARG A 679 8.31 -16.84 29.23
C ARG A 679 9.13 -17.53 28.14
N VAL A 680 8.53 -18.51 27.48
CA VAL A 680 9.12 -19.29 26.40
C VAL A 680 8.44 -18.95 25.08
N ARG A 681 9.23 -18.63 24.05
CA ARG A 681 8.71 -18.22 22.75
C ARG A 681 9.61 -18.67 21.60
N PRO A 682 9.10 -19.50 20.68
CA PRO A 682 9.78 -19.73 19.40
C PRO A 682 9.87 -18.44 18.59
N CYS A 683 11.02 -18.17 17.99
CA CYS A 683 11.23 -16.96 17.21
C CYS A 683 12.21 -17.20 16.06
N PHE A 684 12.15 -16.34 15.05
CA PHE A 684 13.17 -16.31 14.00
C PHE A 684 14.29 -15.33 14.37
N THR A 685 15.52 -15.64 13.94
CA THR A 685 16.68 -14.75 14.08
C THR A 685 16.78 -13.78 12.91
N ALA A 686 17.79 -12.88 12.92
CA ALA A 686 18.03 -11.95 11.81
C ALA A 686 18.42 -12.65 10.49
N ASP A 687 18.85 -13.91 10.58
CA ASP A 687 19.22 -14.77 9.45
C ASP A 687 18.12 -15.78 9.09
N ASN A 688 16.91 -15.58 9.64
CA ASN A 688 15.75 -16.44 9.51
C ASN A 688 15.96 -17.88 10.04
N ALA A 689 16.90 -18.08 10.97
CA ALA A 689 17.01 -19.35 11.69
C ALA A 689 15.92 -19.43 12.79
N LEU A 690 15.40 -20.62 13.05
CA LEU A 690 14.48 -20.86 14.16
C LEU A 690 15.27 -20.98 15.46
N ALA A 691 14.83 -20.26 16.48
CA ALA A 691 15.37 -20.28 17.82
C ALA A 691 14.24 -20.32 18.86
N LEU A 692 14.59 -20.61 20.10
CA LEU A 692 13.68 -20.53 21.25
C LEU A 692 14.19 -19.48 22.24
N SER A 693 13.45 -18.38 22.38
CA SER A 693 13.69 -17.37 23.40
C SER A 693 13.11 -17.84 24.73
N VAL A 694 13.93 -17.79 25.78
CA VAL A 694 13.55 -18.13 27.16
C VAL A 694 13.98 -16.99 28.04
N CYS A 695 13.02 -16.31 28.68
CA CYS A 695 13.29 -15.16 29.54
C CYS A 695 12.58 -15.38 30.88
N PRO A 696 13.16 -14.98 32.02
CA PRO A 696 12.42 -14.91 33.28
C PRO A 696 11.17 -14.05 33.11
N GLU A 697 10.04 -14.46 33.69
CA GLU A 697 8.85 -13.62 33.74
C GLU A 697 9.14 -12.46 34.70
N THR A 698 9.28 -11.24 34.16
CA THR A 698 9.43 -10.05 34.99
C THR A 698 8.14 -9.86 35.79
N ALA A 699 8.26 -9.93 37.11
CA ALA A 699 7.16 -9.75 38.08
C ALA A 699 6.44 -8.41 37.93
#